data_AF-A0A4R0V3Q9-F1
#
_entry.id   AF-A0A4R0V3Q9-F1
#
_cell.length_a   1.000
_cell.length_b   1.000
_cell.length_c   1.000
_cell.angle_alpha   90.00
_cell.angle_beta   90.00
_cell.angle_gamma   90.00
#
_symmetry.space_group_name_H-M   'P 1'
#
loop_
_entity.id
_entity.type
_entity.pdbx_description
1 polymer ?
#
loop_
_entity_poly.entity_id
_entity_poly.type
_entity_poly.pdbx_seq_one_letter_code
_entity_poly.pdbx_strand_id
1 'polypeptide(L)'
;MFLKPEQQLERCKRIVRQRVDPHIHPSIAQLAVESFDIPGEPMPTDEFFEKLNRGDIDFKPFTLGGEWGTTWGTVWFRLTGTVPAGYPKGKPLELILDLGWYPHSCGGHIEGLVYRADGTAIKAVHPLNYWVPFMDAEGNAQVPVAEDGSFTLYLEAASNPLLLGVPPFIETELGDHATGKPDEPYVFKSADLAEFDERYENYSVDLDVVSSLMEFADKQSPRYWQLAKALQRSLNAYDERNPESVEAARAALAGVLAKPANASAMNVSAIGHAHIDSAWLWPVRETRRKVARTVSNALALMDADPDFKYAMSSAQQYAWLEEDHPDIFKRMKRRIEEGRFIPVGGMWVEADGMLPAGESLIRQIAYGRKYFKEHLGVEPKGVWLPDSFGYTGAWPQIARRAGYEWFLTQKISWNDTTKFPHHSFMWEGIDGSRIFTHFPPADTYAAWCKVQELDYAEKNFQDKDLSDRSLLLFGFGDGGGGPTRNMMEHLHRYENLEGVSKVSIEEPNDFFDKAHQQLAENAGPEMPVWKGELYLELHRGTLTSQQDMKRGCRQEESLLRTVEYLGAAAVLSDPEYVYPREELDRIWKTLLLNQFHDILPGSAIAWVHREAREDYRRDLKRLAEIAQDMCAVLRKANPQADLLAEARISQFRNDGASWRASRINEPTNALSVLTQTLDNGRVLLANGVLSVTIEADGTISSLLDEEHGRELVPAGTRLGQYELLKDEPAVWDAWEIERESLLMANAMTGSIESVDTENGAARVRVRTADDDTVITTTITLRPGSHTLDFHADIDWHERERFLKVALPLGIVADQATYDCQYGLVRRPIVKNTASDEAKYESSTNRFALIGDAGYAAAVINGSVYGSDATPISGNAAEGRDSGTMFRLSLLSAPTFPDPRTDIGSHEFDWSVVANATVGRALGAAGVLNAPVLHDVPDITPLASIESVNGTVVLDWMKLADDGSGDLIVRAYEAAGGQADATLHICPALAGASVHETNVLEGDNLATDLPVALQDGRQNAEGATLHFGPFQLATLRITR
;
A
#
# COMPACT_ATOMS: atom_id res chain seq x y z
N MET A 1 0.84 51.83 29.76
CA MET A 1 -0.10 50.69 29.59
C MET A 1 0.74 49.41 29.55
N PHE A 2 0.51 48.46 30.44
CA PHE A 2 1.24 47.18 30.44
C PHE A 2 0.83 46.34 29.23
N LEU A 3 1.80 45.69 28.57
CA LEU A 3 1.51 44.72 27.50
C LEU A 3 0.94 43.45 28.14
N LYS A 4 -0.19 42.97 27.63
CA LYS A 4 -0.83 41.71 28.03
C LYS A 4 -0.83 40.76 26.83
N PRO A 5 0.23 39.95 26.64
CA PRO A 5 0.40 39.11 25.46
C PRO A 5 -0.79 38.16 25.20
N GLU A 6 -1.23 37.41 26.21
CA GLU A 6 -2.35 36.47 26.09
C GLU A 6 -3.65 37.17 25.63
N GLN A 7 -3.91 38.39 26.12
CA GLN A 7 -5.05 39.17 25.66
C GLN A 7 -4.90 39.59 24.19
N GLN A 8 -3.67 39.81 23.69
CA GLN A 8 -3.46 40.13 22.28
C GLN A 8 -3.64 38.90 21.38
N LEU A 9 -3.28 37.70 21.83
CA LEU A 9 -3.54 36.45 21.11
C LEU A 9 -5.05 36.22 20.95
N GLU A 10 -5.81 36.33 22.04
CA GLU A 10 -7.28 36.22 21.99
C GLU A 10 -7.91 37.30 21.10
N ARG A 11 -7.37 38.52 21.16
CA ARG A 11 -7.81 39.61 20.27
C ARG A 11 -7.47 39.33 18.81
N CYS A 12 -6.31 38.75 18.53
CA CYS A 12 -5.89 38.35 17.18
C CYS A 12 -6.88 37.36 16.58
N LYS A 13 -7.12 36.23 17.27
CA LYS A 13 -8.07 35.18 16.85
C LYS A 13 -9.45 35.76 16.53
N ARG A 14 -9.92 36.70 17.36
CA ARG A 14 -11.20 37.38 17.11
C ARG A 14 -11.17 38.32 15.91
N ILE A 15 -10.09 39.10 15.73
CA ILE A 15 -9.95 40.06 14.63
C ILE A 15 -9.84 39.33 13.30
N VAL A 16 -9.02 38.28 13.21
CA VAL A 16 -8.87 37.45 12.00
C VAL A 16 -10.24 36.96 11.53
N ARG A 17 -10.92 36.18 12.38
CA ARG A 17 -12.22 35.58 12.07
C ARG A 17 -13.33 36.59 11.75
N GLN A 18 -13.41 37.70 12.49
CA GLN A 18 -14.58 38.60 12.41
C GLN A 18 -14.37 39.80 11.50
N ARG A 19 -13.12 40.15 11.17
CA ARG A 19 -12.80 41.44 10.55
C ARG A 19 -11.75 41.35 9.45
N VAL A 20 -10.90 40.32 9.39
CA VAL A 20 -9.90 40.19 8.32
C VAL A 20 -10.38 39.20 7.27
N ASP A 21 -10.66 37.95 7.64
CA ASP A 21 -11.04 36.89 6.68
C ASP A 21 -12.27 37.25 5.82
N PRO A 22 -13.33 37.90 6.36
CA PRO A 22 -14.48 38.33 5.54
C PRO A 22 -14.15 39.35 4.45
N HIS A 23 -12.98 40.00 4.52
CA HIS A 23 -12.53 41.00 3.54
C HIS A 23 -11.52 40.44 2.52
N ILE A 24 -11.15 39.16 2.62
CA ILE A 24 -10.31 38.52 1.60
C ILE A 24 -11.08 38.35 0.29
N HIS A 25 -12.34 37.91 0.40
CA HIS A 25 -13.23 37.68 -0.75
C HIS A 25 -14.59 38.38 -0.57
N PRO A 26 -14.66 39.73 -0.59
CA PRO A 26 -15.94 40.43 -0.54
C PRO A 26 -16.81 40.05 -1.75
N SER A 27 -17.99 39.49 -1.47
CA SER A 27 -18.98 39.14 -2.50
C SER A 27 -19.46 40.38 -3.26
N ILE A 28 -19.40 40.31 -4.58
CA ILE A 28 -19.85 41.32 -5.52
C ILE A 28 -21.29 41.01 -5.95
N ALA A 29 -21.56 39.75 -6.29
CA ALA A 29 -22.84 39.27 -6.78
C ALA A 29 -23.01 37.78 -6.49
N GLN A 30 -24.24 37.36 -6.15
CA GLN A 30 -24.61 35.96 -6.03
C GLN A 30 -24.97 35.39 -7.41
N LEU A 31 -24.52 34.18 -7.71
CA LEU A 31 -24.80 33.50 -8.97
C LEU A 31 -26.20 32.86 -8.95
N ALA A 32 -26.83 32.76 -10.12
CA ALA A 32 -28.00 31.93 -10.32
C ALA A 32 -27.57 30.48 -10.58
N VAL A 33 -28.23 29.54 -9.91
CA VAL A 33 -27.88 28.12 -9.91
C VAL A 33 -29.05 27.31 -10.45
N GLU A 34 -28.75 26.40 -11.37
CA GLU A 34 -29.64 25.34 -11.79
C GLU A 34 -28.95 23.98 -11.55
N SER A 35 -29.71 22.91 -11.29
CA SER A 35 -29.17 21.57 -11.02
C SER A 35 -29.70 20.53 -12.01
N PHE A 36 -28.89 19.49 -12.23
CA PHE A 36 -29.24 18.28 -12.96
C PHE A 36 -28.69 17.07 -12.21
N ASP A 37 -29.58 16.26 -11.65
CA ASP A 37 -29.23 15.14 -10.78
C ASP A 37 -28.97 13.85 -11.57
N ILE A 38 -27.91 13.14 -11.19
CA ILE A 38 -27.54 11.81 -11.69
C ILE A 38 -27.47 10.86 -10.49
N PRO A 39 -28.58 10.18 -10.14
CA PRO A 39 -28.59 9.22 -9.06
C PRO A 39 -27.88 7.93 -9.51
N GLY A 40 -26.75 7.59 -8.89
CA GLY A 40 -25.98 6.39 -9.18
C GLY A 40 -24.64 6.69 -9.86
N GLU A 41 -24.30 5.91 -10.89
CA GLU A 41 -23.01 6.03 -11.58
C GLU A 41 -22.85 7.40 -12.25
N PRO A 42 -21.68 8.05 -12.11
CA PRO A 42 -21.42 9.33 -12.73
C PRO A 42 -21.44 9.20 -14.26
N MET A 43 -21.97 10.22 -14.93
CA MET A 43 -21.87 10.35 -16.38
C MET A 43 -20.46 10.84 -16.74
N PRO A 44 -19.75 10.18 -17.68
CA PRO A 44 -18.49 10.68 -18.22
C PRO A 44 -18.61 12.14 -18.68
N THR A 45 -17.55 12.92 -18.46
CA THR A 45 -17.55 14.36 -18.72
C THR A 45 -17.84 14.68 -20.19
N ASP A 46 -17.22 13.96 -21.12
CA ASP A 46 -17.46 14.09 -22.55
C ASP A 46 -18.91 13.79 -22.93
N GLU A 47 -19.48 12.71 -22.41
CA GLU A 47 -20.89 12.34 -22.61
C GLU A 47 -21.83 13.44 -22.07
N PHE A 48 -21.53 14.00 -20.90
CA PHE A 48 -22.31 15.10 -20.32
C PHE A 48 -22.33 16.32 -21.22
N PHE A 49 -21.16 16.78 -21.69
CA PHE A 49 -21.08 17.95 -22.56
C PHE A 49 -21.66 17.68 -23.95
N GLU A 50 -21.57 16.46 -24.49
CA GLU A 50 -22.27 16.08 -25.71
C GLU A 50 -23.79 16.19 -25.56
N LYS A 51 -24.36 15.63 -24.49
CA LYS A 51 -25.80 15.72 -24.19
C LYS A 51 -26.23 17.16 -23.95
N LEU A 52 -25.42 17.95 -23.23
CA LEU A 52 -25.66 19.36 -23.01
C LEU A 52 -25.74 20.13 -24.34
N ASN A 53 -24.80 19.88 -25.25
CA ASN A 53 -24.74 20.52 -26.56
C ASN A 53 -25.89 20.13 -27.48
N ARG A 54 -26.45 18.92 -27.34
CA ARG A 54 -27.68 18.49 -28.03
C ARG A 54 -28.96 19.05 -27.41
N GLY A 55 -28.89 19.63 -26.21
CA GLY A 55 -30.07 20.08 -25.45
C GLY A 55 -30.80 18.97 -24.72
N ASP A 56 -30.14 17.82 -24.48
CA ASP A 56 -30.70 16.66 -23.79
C ASP A 56 -30.68 16.81 -22.25
N ILE A 57 -29.98 17.84 -21.72
CA ILE A 57 -29.86 18.10 -20.28
C ILE A 57 -30.89 19.14 -19.84
N ASP A 58 -31.85 18.70 -19.02
CA ASP A 58 -32.95 19.50 -18.48
C ASP A 58 -32.62 20.01 -17.07
N PHE A 59 -31.87 21.11 -17.01
CA PHE A 59 -31.52 21.79 -15.76
C PHE A 59 -32.76 22.37 -15.06
N LYS A 60 -32.84 22.21 -13.74
CA LYS A 60 -33.92 22.71 -12.89
C LYS A 60 -33.44 23.89 -12.04
N PRO A 61 -34.27 24.94 -11.84
CA PRO A 61 -33.92 26.02 -10.93
C PRO A 61 -33.58 25.49 -9.53
N PHE A 62 -32.45 25.91 -8.98
CA PHE A 62 -31.98 25.50 -7.66
C PHE A 62 -31.89 26.72 -6.73
N THR A 63 -32.29 26.54 -5.47
CA THR A 63 -32.21 27.61 -4.46
C THR A 63 -31.05 27.32 -3.51
N LEU A 64 -30.07 28.24 -3.45
CA LEU A 64 -28.95 28.16 -2.50
C LEU A 64 -29.46 28.01 -1.06
N GLY A 65 -28.79 27.16 -0.29
CA GLY A 65 -29.23 26.67 1.02
C GLY A 65 -30.17 25.46 0.96
N GLY A 66 -30.57 25.01 -0.24
CA GLY A 66 -31.33 23.77 -0.44
C GLY A 66 -30.45 22.52 -0.39
N GLU A 67 -31.09 21.37 -0.16
CA GLU A 67 -30.44 20.05 -0.22
C GLU A 67 -30.23 19.61 -1.68
N TRP A 68 -29.15 18.86 -1.95
CA TRP A 68 -28.81 18.34 -3.27
C TRP A 68 -28.27 16.91 -3.21
N GLY A 69 -28.30 16.20 -4.33
CA GLY A 69 -27.57 14.93 -4.49
C GLY A 69 -28.15 13.72 -3.76
N THR A 70 -27.52 12.58 -4.02
CA THR A 70 -27.84 11.28 -3.41
C THR A 70 -26.54 10.59 -3.03
N THR A 71 -26.50 9.73 -2.02
CA THR A 71 -25.31 8.97 -1.61
C THR A 71 -24.64 8.32 -2.83
N TRP A 72 -23.37 8.67 -3.04
CA TRP A 72 -22.52 8.27 -4.18
C TRP A 72 -22.93 8.74 -5.58
N GLY A 73 -23.99 9.55 -5.68
CA GLY A 73 -24.45 10.17 -6.91
C GLY A 73 -23.61 11.37 -7.34
N THR A 74 -24.06 12.02 -8.42
CA THR A 74 -23.46 13.25 -8.93
C THR A 74 -24.54 14.25 -9.27
N VAL A 75 -24.30 15.53 -8.97
CA VAL A 75 -25.15 16.64 -9.41
C VAL A 75 -24.31 17.57 -10.26
N TRP A 76 -24.79 17.87 -11.46
CA TRP A 76 -24.24 18.93 -12.27
C TRP A 76 -24.99 20.22 -11.98
N PHE A 77 -24.28 21.28 -11.66
CA PHE A 77 -24.82 22.62 -11.49
C PHE A 77 -24.44 23.50 -12.68
N ARG A 78 -25.40 24.26 -13.20
CA ARG A 78 -25.15 25.37 -14.13
C ARG A 78 -25.12 26.65 -13.32
N LEU A 79 -23.99 27.35 -13.36
CA LEU A 79 -23.77 28.60 -12.66
C LEU A 79 -23.81 29.74 -13.67
N THR A 80 -24.72 30.69 -13.48
CA THR A 80 -24.86 31.87 -14.35
C THR A 80 -24.74 33.16 -13.56
N GLY A 81 -24.03 34.14 -14.11
CA GLY A 81 -23.78 35.41 -13.45
C GLY A 81 -23.60 36.55 -14.44
N THR A 82 -23.44 37.76 -13.91
CA THR A 82 -23.13 38.96 -14.67
C THR A 82 -22.02 39.71 -13.97
N VAL A 83 -20.93 40.00 -14.68
CA VAL A 83 -19.85 40.85 -14.18
C VAL A 83 -20.37 42.29 -14.12
N PRO A 84 -20.45 42.93 -12.94
CA PRO A 84 -21.01 44.27 -12.87
C PRO A 84 -20.12 45.29 -13.58
N ALA A 85 -20.74 46.32 -14.14
CA ALA A 85 -20.03 47.36 -14.87
C ALA A 85 -18.93 48.02 -14.02
N GLY A 86 -17.73 48.15 -14.59
CA GLY A 86 -16.57 48.76 -13.94
C GLY A 86 -15.68 47.78 -13.17
N TYR A 87 -15.97 46.48 -13.19
CA TYR A 87 -15.02 45.44 -12.79
C TYR A 87 -14.24 44.88 -14.00
N PRO A 88 -13.00 44.39 -13.78
CA PRO A 88 -12.27 44.35 -12.51
C PRO A 88 -11.75 45.75 -12.12
N LYS A 89 -11.66 46.04 -10.81
CA LYS A 89 -11.18 47.33 -10.29
C LYS A 89 -9.67 47.30 -10.01
N GLY A 90 -8.91 46.71 -10.92
CA GLY A 90 -7.47 46.44 -10.73
C GLY A 90 -7.20 45.36 -9.67
N LYS A 91 -8.20 44.52 -9.38
CA LYS A 91 -8.09 43.34 -8.50
C LYS A 91 -8.70 42.14 -9.21
N PRO A 92 -8.14 40.93 -9.03
CA PRO A 92 -8.71 39.71 -9.59
C PRO A 92 -10.12 39.45 -9.06
N LEU A 93 -10.92 38.77 -9.88
CA LEU A 93 -12.21 38.22 -9.49
C LEU A 93 -12.13 36.69 -9.42
N GLU A 94 -12.76 36.15 -8.39
CA GLU A 94 -12.82 34.71 -8.12
C GLU A 94 -14.26 34.29 -7.82
N LEU A 95 -14.56 33.00 -8.02
CA LEU A 95 -15.81 32.41 -7.58
C LEU A 95 -15.59 31.72 -6.25
N ILE A 96 -16.48 31.97 -5.30
CA ILE A 96 -16.49 31.32 -3.98
C ILE A 96 -17.68 30.37 -3.96
N LEU A 97 -17.38 29.07 -3.96
CA LEU A 97 -18.39 28.01 -4.04
C LEU A 97 -18.34 27.18 -2.75
N ASP A 98 -19.44 27.08 -2.01
CA ASP A 98 -19.57 26.25 -0.79
C ASP A 98 -20.69 25.23 -0.96
N LEU A 99 -20.36 23.99 -1.32
CA LEU A 99 -21.33 22.91 -1.52
C LEU A 99 -21.88 22.31 -0.20
N GLY A 100 -21.47 22.83 0.97
CA GLY A 100 -22.03 22.42 2.26
C GLY A 100 -21.16 21.47 3.07
N TRP A 101 -19.86 21.64 3.03
CA TRP A 101 -18.91 20.67 3.57
C TRP A 101 -18.75 20.73 5.09
N TYR A 102 -18.18 19.64 5.62
CA TYR A 102 -17.56 19.59 6.95
C TYR A 102 -16.08 19.94 6.84
N PRO A 103 -15.57 20.95 7.58
CA PRO A 103 -14.18 21.41 7.43
C PRO A 103 -13.10 20.38 7.73
N HIS A 104 -13.41 19.32 8.49
CA HIS A 104 -12.45 18.29 8.88
C HIS A 104 -12.27 17.17 7.83
N SER A 105 -13.12 17.13 6.79
CA SER A 105 -13.15 16.03 5.82
C SER A 105 -12.75 16.53 4.42
N CYS A 106 -11.48 16.94 4.29
CA CYS A 106 -10.89 17.25 2.98
C CYS A 106 -10.56 15.95 2.26
N GLY A 107 -11.01 15.78 1.01
CA GLY A 107 -10.83 14.52 0.28
C GLY A 107 -11.70 13.36 0.81
N GLY A 108 -12.28 13.43 2.00
CA GLY A 108 -13.10 12.35 2.58
C GLY A 108 -14.62 12.51 2.42
N HIS A 109 -15.10 13.54 1.74
CA HIS A 109 -16.53 13.87 1.63
C HIS A 109 -16.85 14.53 0.28
N ILE A 110 -17.87 15.37 0.22
CA ILE A 110 -18.28 16.09 -0.99
C ILE A 110 -17.17 16.96 -1.58
N GLU A 111 -17.06 16.94 -2.90
CA GLU A 111 -16.08 17.68 -3.69
C GLU A 111 -16.72 18.13 -5.00
N GLY A 112 -16.11 19.09 -5.69
CA GLY A 112 -16.55 19.45 -7.03
C GLY A 112 -15.45 19.89 -7.98
N LEU A 113 -15.74 19.80 -9.28
CA LEU A 113 -14.86 20.24 -10.36
C LEU A 113 -15.60 21.24 -11.26
N VAL A 114 -14.99 22.41 -11.47
CA VAL A 114 -15.57 23.47 -12.31
C VAL A 114 -15.07 23.36 -13.74
N TYR A 115 -15.99 23.47 -14.69
CA TYR A 115 -15.78 23.33 -16.12
C TYR A 115 -16.23 24.56 -16.89
N ARG A 116 -15.56 24.78 -18.02
CA ARG A 116 -16.00 25.70 -19.09
C ARG A 116 -17.09 25.03 -19.94
N ALA A 117 -17.77 25.82 -20.76
CA ALA A 117 -18.82 25.32 -21.67
C ALA A 117 -18.30 24.36 -22.76
N ASP A 118 -16.99 24.33 -23.03
CA ASP A 118 -16.34 23.42 -23.97
C ASP A 118 -15.91 22.08 -23.34
N GLY A 119 -16.21 21.87 -22.05
CA GLY A 119 -15.86 20.66 -21.32
C GLY A 119 -14.47 20.67 -20.67
N THR A 120 -13.67 21.72 -20.84
CA THR A 120 -12.36 21.80 -20.19
C THR A 120 -12.45 22.21 -18.72
N ALA A 121 -11.63 21.59 -17.88
CA ALA A 121 -11.62 21.87 -16.44
C ALA A 121 -10.89 23.20 -16.12
N ILE A 122 -11.36 23.87 -15.08
CA ILE A 122 -10.74 25.08 -14.53
C ILE A 122 -9.95 24.72 -13.27
N LYS A 123 -10.68 24.32 -12.22
CA LYS A 123 -10.16 24.05 -10.88
C LYS A 123 -11.24 23.34 -10.05
N ALA A 124 -10.81 22.53 -9.09
CA ALA A 124 -11.69 21.88 -8.13
C ALA A 124 -11.98 22.73 -6.88
N VAL A 125 -13.02 22.33 -6.15
CA VAL A 125 -13.43 22.90 -4.87
C VAL A 125 -13.62 21.83 -3.80
N HIS A 126 -13.15 22.13 -2.58
CA HIS A 126 -13.27 21.30 -1.38
C HIS A 126 -13.25 22.19 -0.13
N PRO A 127 -13.53 21.69 1.10
CA PRO A 127 -13.76 22.53 2.28
C PRO A 127 -12.67 23.55 2.64
N LEU A 128 -11.44 23.33 2.20
CA LEU A 128 -10.26 24.17 2.51
C LEU A 128 -9.67 24.82 1.25
N ASN A 129 -10.35 24.68 0.10
CA ASN A 129 -9.93 25.26 -1.18
C ASN A 129 -11.16 25.49 -2.08
N TYR A 130 -11.94 26.52 -1.76
CA TYR A 130 -13.27 26.78 -2.35
C TYR A 130 -13.31 27.98 -3.30
N TRP A 131 -12.17 28.58 -3.59
CA TRP A 131 -12.03 29.65 -4.58
C TRP A 131 -11.74 29.08 -5.97
N VAL A 132 -12.26 29.72 -7.02
CA VAL A 132 -12.01 29.35 -8.42
C VAL A 132 -11.59 30.61 -9.19
N PRO A 133 -10.45 30.60 -9.89
CA PRO A 133 -10.03 31.78 -10.66
C PRO A 133 -11.07 32.07 -11.73
N PHE A 134 -11.47 33.34 -11.87
CA PHE A 134 -12.46 33.75 -12.87
C PHE A 134 -11.94 34.84 -13.80
N MET A 135 -11.36 35.92 -13.28
CA MET A 135 -10.83 37.02 -14.10
C MET A 135 -9.62 37.65 -13.41
N ASP A 136 -8.55 37.91 -14.15
CA ASP A 136 -7.38 38.59 -13.59
C ASP A 136 -7.62 40.10 -13.38
N ALA A 137 -6.64 40.79 -12.81
CA ALA A 137 -6.75 42.23 -12.51
C ALA A 137 -6.82 43.10 -13.78
N GLU A 138 -6.34 42.57 -14.91
CA GLU A 138 -6.32 43.21 -16.22
C GLU A 138 -7.62 43.00 -17.01
N GLY A 139 -8.50 42.10 -16.58
CA GLY A 139 -9.79 41.81 -17.21
C GLY A 139 -9.81 40.59 -18.12
N ASN A 140 -8.77 39.76 -18.12
CA ASN A 140 -8.75 38.51 -18.86
C ASN A 140 -9.53 37.44 -18.07
N ALA A 141 -10.64 36.98 -18.64
CA ALA A 141 -11.51 35.99 -18.01
C ALA A 141 -11.14 34.55 -18.40
N GLN A 142 -11.35 33.62 -17.48
CA GLN A 142 -11.20 32.18 -17.66
C GLN A 142 -12.28 31.58 -18.57
N VAL A 143 -13.40 32.29 -18.74
CA VAL A 143 -14.51 31.94 -19.63
C VAL A 143 -14.93 33.12 -20.48
N PRO A 144 -15.58 32.90 -21.64
CA PRO A 144 -16.18 33.98 -22.41
C PRO A 144 -17.18 34.78 -21.57
N VAL A 145 -17.02 36.10 -21.56
CA VAL A 145 -17.95 37.06 -20.96
C VAL A 145 -18.61 37.83 -22.10
N ALA A 146 -19.94 37.83 -22.16
CA ALA A 146 -20.70 38.52 -23.21
C ALA A 146 -20.62 40.05 -23.07
N GLU A 147 -21.06 40.78 -24.10
CA GLU A 147 -21.05 42.26 -24.10
C GLU A 147 -21.86 42.88 -22.95
N ASP A 148 -22.91 42.19 -22.49
CA ASP A 148 -23.74 42.59 -21.36
C ASP A 148 -23.16 42.16 -19.99
N GLY A 149 -21.96 41.55 -19.98
CA GLY A 149 -21.28 41.05 -18.80
C GLY A 149 -21.69 39.64 -18.38
N SER A 150 -22.63 38.99 -19.07
CA SER A 150 -23.10 37.65 -18.69
C SER A 150 -22.08 36.55 -18.96
N PHE A 151 -22.08 35.52 -18.11
CA PHE A 151 -21.21 34.33 -18.24
C PHE A 151 -21.89 33.08 -17.67
N THR A 152 -21.40 31.92 -18.11
CA THR A 152 -21.89 30.60 -17.68
C THR A 152 -20.72 29.65 -17.41
N LEU A 153 -20.85 28.87 -16.34
CA LEU A 153 -19.94 27.80 -15.94
C LEU A 153 -20.72 26.56 -15.51
N TYR A 154 -20.03 25.44 -15.41
CA TYR A 154 -20.61 24.17 -14.94
C TYR A 154 -19.81 23.63 -13.77
N LEU A 155 -20.49 23.11 -12.76
CA LEU A 155 -19.87 22.49 -11.58
C LEU A 155 -20.39 21.07 -11.45
N GLU A 156 -19.50 20.10 -11.61
CA GLU A 156 -19.77 18.71 -11.26
C GLU A 156 -19.55 18.54 -9.76
N ALA A 157 -20.58 18.15 -9.01
CA ALA A 157 -20.51 17.94 -7.57
C ALA A 157 -20.73 16.45 -7.24
N ALA A 158 -19.78 15.84 -6.54
CA ALA A 158 -19.86 14.46 -6.07
C ALA A 158 -20.48 14.42 -4.67
N SER A 159 -21.58 13.68 -4.52
CA SER A 159 -22.26 13.48 -3.23
C SER A 159 -21.73 12.23 -2.52
N ASN A 160 -20.44 12.24 -2.21
CA ASN A 160 -19.79 11.20 -1.42
C ASN A 160 -20.25 11.28 0.03
N PRO A 161 -20.65 10.16 0.67
CA PRO A 161 -21.08 10.18 2.05
C PRO A 161 -19.91 10.39 3.03
N LEU A 162 -20.19 10.94 4.20
CA LEU A 162 -19.20 11.05 5.28
C LEU A 162 -19.05 9.72 6.02
N LEU A 163 -18.05 8.93 5.61
CA LEU A 163 -17.76 7.65 6.27
C LEU A 163 -16.88 7.79 7.52
N LEU A 164 -15.87 8.66 7.46
CA LEU A 164 -15.01 8.96 8.61
C LEU A 164 -15.53 10.22 9.32
N GLY A 165 -16.53 10.03 10.20
CA GLY A 165 -17.21 11.10 10.94
C GLY A 165 -16.56 11.50 12.25
N VAL A 166 -17.31 12.24 13.08
CA VAL A 166 -16.92 12.61 14.46
C VAL A 166 -18.05 12.21 15.43
N PRO A 167 -17.86 11.19 16.29
CA PRO A 167 -16.63 10.40 16.45
C PRO A 167 -16.34 9.51 15.22
N PRO A 168 -15.06 9.17 14.95
CA PRO A 168 -14.67 8.35 13.81
C PRO A 168 -14.99 6.86 14.02
N PHE A 169 -14.84 6.05 12.96
CA PHE A 169 -14.96 4.58 12.97
C PHE A 169 -16.32 4.06 13.46
N ILE A 170 -17.42 4.70 13.04
CA ILE A 170 -18.78 4.24 13.35
C ILE A 170 -19.23 3.26 12.25
N GLU A 171 -19.72 2.09 12.65
CA GLU A 171 -20.35 1.11 11.75
C GLU A 171 -21.38 1.79 10.83
N THR A 172 -21.25 1.56 9.51
CA THR A 172 -22.12 2.18 8.51
C THR A 172 -22.23 1.35 7.24
N GLU A 173 -23.45 1.23 6.70
CA GLU A 173 -23.72 0.55 5.42
C GLU A 173 -23.51 1.47 4.20
N LEU A 174 -23.19 2.75 4.42
CA LEU A 174 -23.02 3.72 3.34
C LEU A 174 -21.78 3.41 2.47
N GLY A 175 -20.88 2.54 2.90
CA GLY A 175 -19.72 2.09 2.12
C GLY A 175 -19.99 0.96 1.11
N ASP A 176 -21.22 0.46 0.99
CA ASP A 176 -21.51 -0.74 0.18
C ASP A 176 -21.81 -0.43 -1.30
N HIS A 177 -22.72 0.51 -1.58
CA HIS A 177 -23.16 0.83 -2.95
C HIS A 177 -23.87 2.19 -3.02
N ALA A 178 -24.10 2.70 -4.23
CA ALA A 178 -24.92 3.90 -4.44
C ALA A 178 -26.39 3.62 -4.11
N THR A 179 -26.96 4.36 -3.17
CA THR A 179 -28.33 4.10 -2.66
C THR A 179 -29.41 4.78 -3.49
N GLY A 180 -29.04 5.80 -4.28
CA GLY A 180 -29.97 6.67 -4.99
C GLY A 180 -30.86 7.51 -4.07
N LYS A 181 -30.50 7.66 -2.79
CA LYS A 181 -31.23 8.43 -1.78
C LYS A 181 -30.33 9.51 -1.16
N PRO A 182 -30.89 10.62 -0.66
CA PRO A 182 -30.15 11.59 0.15
C PRO A 182 -30.04 11.08 1.59
N ASP A 183 -29.16 10.12 1.86
CA ASP A 183 -29.04 9.52 3.21
C ASP A 183 -28.41 10.49 4.23
N GLU A 184 -27.78 11.56 3.77
CA GLU A 184 -27.32 12.68 4.59
C GLU A 184 -27.55 14.04 3.89
N PRO A 185 -27.62 15.16 4.63
CA PRO A 185 -27.96 16.45 4.06
C PRO A 185 -26.75 17.13 3.40
N TYR A 186 -26.67 17.08 2.07
CA TYR A 186 -25.74 17.90 1.30
C TYR A 186 -26.37 19.26 0.98
N VAL A 187 -25.77 20.39 1.40
CA VAL A 187 -26.41 21.72 1.31
C VAL A 187 -25.55 22.72 0.55
N PHE A 188 -25.94 23.14 -0.64
CA PHE A 188 -25.16 24.12 -1.41
C PHE A 188 -25.37 25.52 -0.82
N LYS A 189 -24.48 25.95 0.09
CA LYS A 189 -24.61 27.14 0.92
C LYS A 189 -24.43 28.45 0.15
N SER A 190 -23.43 28.54 -0.72
CA SER A 190 -23.15 29.80 -1.43
C SER A 190 -22.44 29.60 -2.76
N ALA A 191 -22.75 30.47 -3.72
CA ALA A 191 -22.08 30.58 -5.01
C ALA A 191 -21.98 32.06 -5.38
N ASP A 192 -20.81 32.65 -5.15
CA ASP A 192 -20.60 34.10 -5.23
C ASP A 192 -19.49 34.45 -6.22
N LEU A 193 -19.69 35.52 -7.00
CA LEU A 193 -18.61 36.24 -7.65
C LEU A 193 -18.02 37.23 -6.64
N ALA A 194 -16.74 37.11 -6.33
CA ALA A 194 -16.05 37.93 -5.34
C ALA A 194 -14.82 38.64 -5.93
N GLU A 195 -14.45 39.77 -5.33
CA GLU A 195 -13.15 40.40 -5.54
C GLU A 195 -12.13 39.71 -4.62
N PHE A 196 -10.92 39.43 -5.08
CA PHE A 196 -9.84 38.93 -4.23
C PHE A 196 -8.93 40.09 -3.77
N ASP A 197 -8.84 40.31 -2.44
CA ASP A 197 -7.94 41.31 -1.84
C ASP A 197 -6.75 40.64 -1.15
N GLU A 198 -5.67 40.48 -1.92
CA GLU A 198 -4.40 39.88 -1.51
C GLU A 198 -3.80 40.53 -0.24
N ARG A 199 -4.09 41.81 0.01
CA ARG A 199 -3.57 42.51 1.20
C ARG A 199 -4.15 41.94 2.49
N TYR A 200 -5.43 41.56 2.45
CA TYR A 200 -6.13 40.95 3.58
C TYR A 200 -5.71 39.50 3.81
N GLU A 201 -5.52 38.73 2.72
CA GLU A 201 -4.98 37.36 2.84
C GLU A 201 -3.59 37.38 3.47
N ASN A 202 -2.70 38.20 2.91
CA ASN A 202 -1.36 38.38 3.45
C ASN A 202 -1.36 38.81 4.91
N TYR A 203 -2.27 39.72 5.30
CA TYR A 203 -2.39 40.13 6.70
C TYR A 203 -2.89 39.01 7.62
N SER A 204 -3.85 38.20 7.15
CA SER A 204 -4.34 37.04 7.89
C SER A 204 -3.21 36.04 8.16
N VAL A 205 -2.40 35.73 7.14
CA VAL A 205 -1.23 34.84 7.28
C VAL A 205 -0.16 35.46 8.20
N ASP A 206 0.16 36.76 8.05
CA ASP A 206 1.12 37.44 8.91
C ASP A 206 0.70 37.38 10.39
N LEU A 207 -0.60 37.53 10.67
CA LEU A 207 -1.16 37.41 12.00
C LEU A 207 -1.07 35.97 12.53
N ASP A 208 -1.42 34.98 11.71
CA ASP A 208 -1.37 33.56 12.09
C ASP A 208 0.06 33.13 12.44
N VAL A 209 1.04 33.47 11.59
CA VAL A 209 2.47 33.18 11.82
C VAL A 209 2.96 33.85 13.11
N VAL A 210 2.67 35.13 13.33
CA VAL A 210 3.11 35.84 14.55
C VAL A 210 2.45 35.28 15.80
N SER A 211 1.15 34.99 15.76
CA SER A 211 0.47 34.38 16.90
C SER A 211 0.99 32.98 17.20
N SER A 212 1.24 32.17 16.18
CA SER A 212 1.76 30.82 16.32
C SER A 212 3.19 30.84 16.90
N LEU A 213 4.08 31.70 16.37
CA LEU A 213 5.41 31.90 16.95
C LEU A 213 5.35 32.28 18.44
N MET A 214 4.38 33.10 18.84
CA MET A 214 4.20 33.47 20.25
C MET A 214 3.72 32.30 21.11
N GLU A 215 2.89 31.40 20.58
CA GLU A 215 2.38 30.24 21.29
C GLU A 215 3.50 29.22 21.61
N PHE A 216 4.49 29.08 20.71
CA PHE A 216 5.61 28.13 20.87
C PHE A 216 6.92 28.75 21.41
N ALA A 217 7.07 30.07 21.40
CA ALA A 217 8.27 30.73 21.93
C ALA A 217 8.37 30.65 23.46
N ASP A 218 9.61 30.62 23.98
CA ASP A 218 9.87 30.81 25.41
C ASP A 218 9.33 32.17 25.88
N LYS A 219 8.36 32.14 26.81
CA LYS A 219 7.71 33.34 27.37
C LYS A 219 8.66 34.26 28.14
N GLN A 220 9.84 33.77 28.52
CA GLN A 220 10.90 34.59 29.13
C GLN A 220 11.83 35.24 28.10
N SER A 221 11.79 34.81 26.84
CA SER A 221 12.67 35.31 25.80
C SER A 221 12.34 36.74 25.36
N PRO A 222 13.34 37.56 24.98
CA PRO A 222 13.08 38.84 24.33
C PRO A 222 12.25 38.72 23.05
N ARG A 223 12.38 37.60 22.32
CA ARG A 223 11.66 37.32 21.08
C ARG A 223 10.15 37.29 21.32
N TYR A 224 9.68 36.55 22.33
CA TYR A 224 8.26 36.49 22.70
C TYR A 224 7.67 37.90 22.95
N TRP A 225 8.38 38.73 23.73
CA TRP A 225 7.90 40.08 24.04
C TRP A 225 7.93 41.04 22.85
N GLN A 226 8.88 40.85 21.93
CA GLN A 226 8.95 41.61 20.69
C GLN A 226 7.80 41.24 19.74
N LEU A 227 7.50 39.95 19.58
CA LEU A 227 6.35 39.46 18.82
C LEU A 227 5.04 39.99 19.41
N ALA A 228 4.85 39.85 20.74
CA ALA A 228 3.67 40.35 21.43
C ALA A 228 3.47 41.86 21.25
N LYS A 229 4.57 42.62 21.22
CA LYS A 229 4.51 44.07 21.02
C LYS A 229 4.20 44.44 19.57
N ALA A 230 4.75 43.71 18.59
CA ALA A 230 4.44 43.87 17.18
C ALA A 230 2.97 43.55 16.91
N LEU A 231 2.48 42.41 17.41
CA LEU A 231 1.09 42.00 17.33
C LEU A 231 0.16 43.07 17.91
N GLN A 232 0.44 43.58 19.12
CA GLN A 232 -0.34 44.68 19.69
C GLN A 232 -0.39 45.92 18.78
N ARG A 233 0.75 46.32 18.21
CA ARG A 233 0.83 47.50 17.33
C ARG A 233 0.04 47.29 16.04
N SER A 234 0.17 46.11 15.44
CA SER A 234 -0.58 45.70 14.26
C SER A 234 -2.08 45.75 14.49
N LEU A 235 -2.57 45.06 15.53
CA LEU A 235 -3.99 45.03 15.86
C LEU A 235 -4.54 46.42 16.24
N ASN A 236 -3.69 47.35 16.73
CA ASN A 236 -4.08 48.73 17.00
C ASN A 236 -4.13 49.60 15.74
N ALA A 237 -3.29 49.33 14.75
CA ALA A 237 -3.26 50.05 13.49
C ALA A 237 -4.40 49.63 12.56
N TYR A 238 -4.84 48.37 12.66
CA TYR A 238 -5.95 47.85 11.88
C TYR A 238 -7.30 48.47 12.29
N ASP A 239 -7.96 49.12 11.33
CA ASP A 239 -9.32 49.65 11.43
C ASP A 239 -10.15 49.19 10.23
N GLU A 240 -11.09 48.28 10.47
CA GLU A 240 -12.00 47.73 9.45
C GLU A 240 -12.80 48.81 8.70
N ARG A 241 -12.98 50.00 9.29
CA ARG A 241 -13.66 51.13 8.63
C ARG A 241 -12.79 51.85 7.60
N ASN A 242 -11.49 51.58 7.60
CA ASN A 242 -10.51 52.12 6.68
C ASN A 242 -9.69 50.97 6.08
N PRO A 243 -10.08 50.42 4.92
CA PRO A 243 -9.40 49.28 4.31
C PRO A 243 -7.90 49.47 4.10
N GLU A 244 -7.47 50.70 3.82
CA GLU A 244 -6.04 51.05 3.65
C GLU A 244 -5.21 50.90 4.93
N SER A 245 -5.86 50.78 6.10
CA SER A 245 -5.17 50.54 7.37
C SER A 245 -4.51 49.15 7.44
N VAL A 246 -4.91 48.20 6.59
CA VAL A 246 -4.31 46.86 6.52
C VAL A 246 -2.81 46.94 6.24
N GLU A 247 -2.38 47.85 5.37
CA GLU A 247 -0.96 48.04 5.04
C GLU A 247 -0.16 48.54 6.25
N ALA A 248 -0.71 49.50 6.99
CA ALA A 248 -0.08 50.01 8.21
C ALA A 248 -0.02 48.95 9.31
N ALA A 249 -1.02 48.06 9.38
CA ALA A 249 -1.05 46.94 10.31
C ALA A 249 0.03 45.91 9.97
N ARG A 250 0.13 45.49 8.70
CA ARG A 250 1.18 44.59 8.21
C ARG A 250 2.59 45.17 8.43
N ALA A 251 2.79 46.45 8.13
CA ALA A 251 4.06 47.13 8.37
C ALA A 251 4.51 47.08 9.85
N ALA A 252 3.57 46.98 10.80
CA ALA A 252 3.89 46.84 12.21
C ALA A 252 4.41 45.43 12.60
N LEU A 253 4.17 44.41 11.76
CA LEU A 253 4.68 43.05 11.92
C LEU A 253 5.99 42.81 11.17
N ALA A 254 6.23 43.55 10.08
CA ALA A 254 7.38 43.35 9.19
C ALA A 254 8.74 43.23 9.91
N GLY A 255 8.97 44.05 10.95
CA GLY A 255 10.24 44.03 11.69
C GLY A 255 10.51 42.75 12.49
N VAL A 256 9.46 42.02 12.93
CA VAL A 256 9.64 40.73 13.62
C VAL A 256 9.65 39.55 12.64
N LEU A 257 8.96 39.68 11.51
CA LEU A 257 8.93 38.70 10.42
C LEU A 257 10.23 38.70 9.59
N ALA A 258 10.93 39.83 9.48
CA ALA A 258 12.19 39.93 8.73
C ALA A 258 13.44 39.46 9.50
N LYS A 259 13.28 38.91 10.72
CA LYS A 259 14.43 38.44 11.51
C LYS A 259 14.85 37.05 11.05
N PRO A 260 16.15 36.83 10.72
CA PRO A 260 16.63 35.57 10.16
C PRO A 260 16.52 34.42 11.16
N ALA A 261 16.34 33.21 10.65
CA ALA A 261 16.36 31.99 11.44
C ALA A 261 17.70 31.85 12.21
N ASN A 262 17.67 31.10 13.32
CA ASN A 262 18.88 30.83 14.08
C ASN A 262 19.93 30.13 13.20
N ALA A 263 21.21 30.38 13.46
CA ALA A 263 22.30 29.79 12.66
C ALA A 263 22.31 28.25 12.72
N SER A 264 21.78 27.68 13.81
CA SER A 264 21.64 26.24 14.04
C SER A 264 20.25 25.68 13.72
N ALA A 265 19.37 26.47 13.08
CA ALA A 265 18.05 25.99 12.69
C ALA A 265 18.16 24.92 11.59
N MET A 266 17.28 23.92 11.64
CA MET A 266 17.19 22.90 10.59
C MET A 266 16.82 23.50 9.23
N ASN A 267 17.24 22.84 8.16
CA ASN A 267 16.89 23.10 6.77
C ASN A 267 15.83 22.09 6.31
N VAL A 268 14.57 22.53 6.27
CA VAL A 268 13.43 21.73 5.85
C VAL A 268 13.18 21.91 4.35
N SER A 269 13.23 20.83 3.59
CA SER A 269 12.86 20.82 2.17
C SER A 269 11.38 20.51 2.05
N ALA A 270 10.57 21.47 1.63
CA ALA A 270 9.13 21.32 1.46
C ALA A 270 8.79 20.93 0.02
N ILE A 271 7.91 19.94 -0.15
CA ILE A 271 7.37 19.53 -1.44
C ILE A 271 5.86 19.34 -1.32
N GLY A 272 5.12 19.95 -2.25
CA GLY A 272 3.67 19.79 -2.30
C GLY A 272 3.33 18.35 -2.63
N HIS A 273 2.40 17.77 -1.90
CA HIS A 273 1.99 16.39 -2.07
C HIS A 273 0.48 16.26 -1.82
N ALA A 274 -0.13 15.28 -2.48
CA ALA A 274 -1.46 14.83 -2.14
C ALA A 274 -1.41 13.32 -2.25
N HIS A 275 -1.37 12.65 -1.11
CA HIS A 275 -1.61 11.22 -1.08
C HIS A 275 -3.05 10.97 -1.54
N ILE A 276 -3.26 10.08 -2.50
CA ILE A 276 -4.58 9.75 -3.03
C ILE A 276 -4.71 8.24 -3.02
N ASP A 277 -5.54 7.72 -2.12
CA ASP A 277 -5.79 6.29 -2.06
C ASP A 277 -6.53 5.83 -3.30
N SER A 278 -5.96 4.80 -3.97
CA SER A 278 -6.53 4.26 -5.20
C SER A 278 -7.93 3.73 -4.96
N ALA A 279 -8.15 3.18 -3.77
CA ALA A 279 -9.45 3.00 -3.15
C ALA A 279 -9.25 2.85 -1.63
N TRP A 280 -10.15 3.43 -0.84
CA TRP A 280 -10.16 3.31 0.63
C TRP A 280 -11.59 3.46 1.15
N LEU A 281 -11.97 4.68 1.55
CA LEU A 281 -13.34 5.05 1.92
C LEU A 281 -14.16 5.54 0.72
N TRP A 282 -13.74 5.16 -0.49
CA TRP A 282 -14.44 5.40 -1.75
C TRP A 282 -14.02 4.34 -2.77
N PRO A 283 -14.90 4.02 -3.75
CA PRO A 283 -14.56 3.09 -4.81
C PRO A 283 -13.57 3.68 -5.82
N VAL A 284 -12.91 2.82 -6.61
CA VAL A 284 -11.91 3.21 -7.63
C VAL A 284 -12.47 4.25 -8.60
N ARG A 285 -13.74 4.13 -8.99
CA ARG A 285 -14.42 5.08 -9.89
C ARG A 285 -14.41 6.53 -9.36
N GLU A 286 -14.42 6.72 -8.04
CA GLU A 286 -14.38 8.07 -7.46
C GLU A 286 -12.94 8.60 -7.43
N THR A 287 -11.95 7.73 -7.19
CA THR A 287 -10.53 8.09 -7.26
C THR A 287 -10.16 8.69 -8.61
N ARG A 288 -10.65 8.11 -9.71
CA ARG A 288 -10.41 8.65 -11.07
C ARG A 288 -10.77 10.14 -11.16
N ARG A 289 -11.90 10.53 -10.58
CA ARG A 289 -12.38 11.93 -10.51
C ARG A 289 -11.57 12.76 -9.51
N LYS A 290 -11.19 12.18 -8.37
CA LYS A 290 -10.32 12.82 -7.35
C LYS A 290 -8.94 13.18 -7.88
N VAL A 291 -8.37 12.35 -8.75
CA VAL A 291 -7.10 12.64 -9.43
C VAL A 291 -7.24 13.90 -10.28
N ALA A 292 -8.28 13.99 -11.12
CA ALA A 292 -8.55 15.18 -11.91
C ALA A 292 -8.73 16.44 -11.05
N ARG A 293 -9.50 16.33 -9.95
CA ARG A 293 -9.71 17.44 -9.01
C ARG A 293 -8.40 17.91 -8.39
N THR A 294 -7.60 16.99 -7.87
CA THR A 294 -6.35 17.29 -7.18
C THR A 294 -5.31 17.88 -8.13
N VAL A 295 -5.14 17.28 -9.32
CA VAL A 295 -4.20 17.82 -10.33
C VAL A 295 -4.66 19.19 -10.82
N SER A 296 -5.96 19.43 -11.01
CA SER A 296 -6.46 20.76 -11.38
C SER A 296 -6.15 21.83 -10.33
N ASN A 297 -6.23 21.49 -9.04
CA ASN A 297 -5.85 22.38 -7.94
C ASN A 297 -4.35 22.67 -7.93
N ALA A 298 -3.51 21.64 -8.08
CA ALA A 298 -2.06 21.80 -8.14
C ALA A 298 -1.66 22.70 -9.33
N LEU A 299 -2.27 22.49 -10.51
CA LEU A 299 -2.04 23.33 -11.69
C LEU A 299 -2.45 24.79 -11.47
N ALA A 300 -3.62 25.03 -10.87
CA ALA A 300 -4.06 26.39 -10.57
C ALA A 300 -3.15 27.08 -9.54
N LEU A 301 -2.61 26.33 -8.57
CA LEU A 301 -1.63 26.86 -7.63
C LEU A 301 -0.28 27.15 -8.31
N MET A 302 0.17 26.32 -9.26
CA MET A 302 1.36 26.59 -10.06
C MET A 302 1.21 27.82 -10.97
N ASP A 303 -0.02 28.12 -11.40
CA ASP A 303 -0.32 29.34 -12.15
C ASP A 303 -0.21 30.59 -11.26
N ALA A 304 -0.58 30.49 -9.98
CA ALA A 304 -0.59 31.59 -9.02
C ALA A 304 0.77 31.84 -8.33
N ASP A 305 1.54 30.78 -8.08
CA ASP A 305 2.81 30.84 -7.36
C ASP A 305 3.90 30.20 -8.23
N PRO A 306 4.97 30.91 -8.63
CA PRO A 306 6.03 30.36 -9.48
C PRO A 306 7.00 29.40 -8.77
N ASP A 307 7.10 29.45 -7.44
CA ASP A 307 8.02 28.63 -6.65
C ASP A 307 7.42 27.28 -6.28
N PHE A 308 6.08 27.16 -6.32
CA PHE A 308 5.38 25.92 -5.99
C PHE A 308 5.86 24.73 -6.85
N LYS A 309 6.21 23.64 -6.17
CA LYS A 309 6.51 22.32 -6.73
C LYS A 309 5.58 21.27 -6.13
N TYR A 310 5.19 20.29 -6.93
CA TYR A 310 4.27 19.23 -6.54
C TYR A 310 4.79 17.85 -6.96
N ALA A 311 4.71 16.86 -6.07
CA ALA A 311 5.10 15.48 -6.31
C ALA A 311 3.89 14.53 -6.26
N MET A 312 3.82 13.61 -7.23
CA MET A 312 2.75 12.61 -7.36
C MET A 312 3.31 11.25 -7.82
N SER A 313 2.86 10.17 -7.20
CA SER A 313 3.54 8.87 -7.18
C SER A 313 3.01 7.81 -8.16
N SER A 314 1.73 7.44 -8.06
CA SER A 314 1.19 6.23 -8.71
C SER A 314 0.99 6.41 -10.21
N ALA A 315 1.69 5.64 -11.04
CA ALA A 315 1.58 5.72 -12.50
C ALA A 315 0.14 5.48 -13.01
N GLN A 316 -0.63 4.64 -12.33
CA GLN A 316 -2.03 4.38 -12.68
C GLN A 316 -2.91 5.64 -12.60
N GLN A 317 -2.64 6.55 -11.67
CA GLN A 317 -3.37 7.81 -11.56
C GLN A 317 -3.11 8.71 -12.77
N TYR A 318 -1.88 8.73 -13.28
CA TYR A 318 -1.56 9.43 -14.53
C TYR A 318 -2.28 8.80 -15.72
N ALA A 319 -2.33 7.47 -15.80
CA ALA A 319 -3.04 6.77 -16.86
C ALA A 319 -4.54 7.07 -16.86
N TRP A 320 -5.18 7.10 -15.68
CA TRP A 320 -6.57 7.52 -15.55
C TRP A 320 -6.78 8.98 -15.94
N LEU A 321 -5.87 9.88 -15.55
CA LEU A 321 -5.94 11.29 -15.95
C LEU A 321 -5.79 11.47 -17.45
N GLU A 322 -4.88 10.73 -18.09
CA GLU A 322 -4.69 10.75 -19.55
C GLU A 322 -5.94 10.28 -20.29
N GLU A 323 -6.60 9.26 -19.78
CA GLU A 323 -7.83 8.68 -20.32
C GLU A 323 -9.04 9.61 -20.14
N ASP A 324 -9.30 10.08 -18.91
CA ASP A 324 -10.52 10.79 -18.54
C ASP A 324 -10.45 12.30 -18.77
N HIS A 325 -9.26 12.90 -18.62
CA HIS A 325 -9.04 14.35 -18.66
C HIS A 325 -7.77 14.72 -19.45
N PRO A 326 -7.75 14.46 -20.78
CA PRO A 326 -6.59 14.76 -21.62
C PRO A 326 -6.22 16.26 -21.64
N ASP A 327 -7.17 17.16 -21.35
CA ASP A 327 -6.94 18.59 -21.20
C ASP A 327 -6.08 18.92 -19.96
N ILE A 328 -6.38 18.31 -18.81
CA ILE A 328 -5.61 18.43 -17.57
C ILE A 328 -4.25 17.75 -17.73
N PHE A 329 -4.22 16.53 -18.29
CA PHE A 329 -3.00 15.76 -18.52
C PHE A 329 -1.98 16.55 -19.35
N LYS A 330 -2.43 17.21 -20.43
CA LYS A 330 -1.55 18.04 -21.27
C LYS A 330 -0.95 19.23 -20.50
N ARG A 331 -1.73 19.90 -19.64
CA ARG A 331 -1.23 20.99 -18.79
C ARG A 331 -0.22 20.47 -17.77
N MET A 332 -0.50 19.34 -17.12
CA MET A 332 0.39 18.67 -16.20
C MET A 332 1.71 18.29 -16.87
N LYS A 333 1.68 17.68 -18.05
CA LYS A 333 2.90 17.31 -18.79
C LYS A 333 3.81 18.50 -19.08
N ARG A 334 3.24 19.66 -19.41
CA ARG A 334 4.02 20.90 -19.54
C ARG A 334 4.70 21.30 -18.22
N ARG A 335 4.01 21.15 -17.08
CA ARG A 335 4.61 21.44 -15.76
C ARG A 335 5.68 20.42 -15.35
N ILE A 336 5.63 19.20 -15.89
CA ILE A 336 6.71 18.21 -15.79
C ILE A 336 7.94 18.69 -16.56
N GLU A 337 7.77 19.13 -17.82
CA GLU A 337 8.86 19.68 -18.65
C GLU A 337 9.53 20.92 -18.02
N GLU A 338 8.77 21.70 -17.25
CA GLU A 338 9.25 22.87 -16.50
C GLU A 338 9.94 22.50 -15.16
N GLY A 339 9.92 21.23 -14.73
CA GLY A 339 10.50 20.78 -13.46
C GLY A 339 9.71 21.20 -12.20
N ARG A 340 8.41 21.45 -12.35
CA ARG A 340 7.53 21.92 -11.27
C ARG A 340 6.52 20.86 -10.82
N PHE A 341 6.11 19.99 -11.73
CA PHE A 341 5.35 18.79 -11.41
C PHE A 341 6.29 17.59 -11.51
N ILE A 342 6.45 16.85 -10.43
CA ILE A 342 7.52 15.86 -10.28
C ILE A 342 6.88 14.47 -10.11
N PRO A 343 6.92 13.61 -11.14
CA PRO A 343 6.57 12.21 -10.98
C PRO A 343 7.61 11.50 -10.10
N VAL A 344 7.13 10.86 -9.02
CA VAL A 344 7.97 10.16 -8.02
C VAL A 344 7.55 8.69 -7.86
N GLY A 345 8.30 7.90 -7.10
CA GLY A 345 7.95 6.52 -6.72
C GLY A 345 8.20 5.46 -7.77
N GLY A 346 7.82 5.72 -9.03
CA GLY A 346 8.12 4.83 -10.16
C GLY A 346 7.34 3.51 -10.17
N MET A 347 6.33 3.34 -9.31
CA MET A 347 5.47 2.15 -9.24
C MET A 347 4.13 2.36 -9.95
N TRP A 348 3.47 1.27 -10.32
CA TRP A 348 2.12 1.32 -10.91
C TRP A 348 1.11 1.91 -9.92
N VAL A 349 1.12 1.42 -8.68
CA VAL A 349 0.46 2.03 -7.52
C VAL A 349 1.36 2.03 -6.30
N GLU A 350 1.01 2.79 -5.27
CA GLU A 350 1.60 2.64 -3.92
C GLU A 350 1.12 1.33 -3.28
N ALA A 351 1.79 0.23 -3.59
CA ALA A 351 1.41 -1.11 -3.15
C ALA A 351 1.68 -1.35 -1.66
N ASP A 352 1.04 -2.39 -1.12
CA ASP A 352 1.45 -2.93 0.18
C ASP A 352 2.92 -3.41 0.15
N GLY A 353 3.65 -3.10 1.23
CA GLY A 353 5.10 -3.33 1.30
C GLY A 353 5.52 -4.72 1.81
N MET A 354 4.55 -5.58 2.17
CA MET A 354 4.79 -6.85 2.87
C MET A 354 4.14 -8.08 2.21
N LEU A 355 2.91 -7.97 1.74
CA LEU A 355 2.06 -9.08 1.30
C LEU A 355 2.33 -9.57 -0.14
N PRO A 356 2.56 -8.70 -1.15
CA PRO A 356 2.76 -9.14 -2.53
C PRO A 356 4.00 -10.03 -2.71
N ALA A 357 3.98 -10.93 -3.68
CA ALA A 357 5.17 -11.70 -4.04
C ALA A 357 6.32 -10.79 -4.51
N GLY A 358 7.56 -11.28 -4.43
CA GLY A 358 8.74 -10.53 -4.90
C GLY A 358 8.62 -10.12 -6.37
N GLU A 359 8.06 -11.00 -7.20
CA GLU A 359 7.78 -10.70 -8.61
C GLU A 359 6.80 -9.54 -8.75
N SER A 360 5.71 -9.53 -7.97
CA SER A 360 4.71 -8.46 -7.99
C SER A 360 5.33 -7.11 -7.62
N LEU A 361 6.20 -7.06 -6.60
CA LEU A 361 6.93 -5.82 -6.26
C LEU A 361 7.80 -5.33 -7.43
N ILE A 362 8.43 -6.24 -8.17
CA ILE A 362 9.18 -5.87 -9.37
C ILE A 362 8.25 -5.43 -10.50
N ARG A 363 7.08 -6.06 -10.67
CA ARG A 363 6.09 -5.66 -11.68
C ARG A 363 5.46 -4.31 -11.37
N GLN A 364 5.21 -3.97 -10.11
CA GLN A 364 4.85 -2.61 -9.71
C GLN A 364 5.82 -1.59 -10.32
N ILE A 365 7.13 -1.83 -10.16
CA ILE A 365 8.18 -0.96 -10.70
C ILE A 365 8.24 -1.02 -12.24
N ALA A 366 8.18 -2.21 -12.83
CA ALA A 366 8.31 -2.39 -14.28
C ALA A 366 7.18 -1.67 -15.04
N TYR A 367 5.92 -1.87 -14.62
CA TYR A 367 4.77 -1.20 -15.24
C TYR A 367 4.76 0.30 -14.97
N GLY A 368 5.10 0.72 -13.74
CA GLY A 368 5.16 2.14 -13.37
C GLY A 368 6.22 2.90 -14.15
N ARG A 369 7.47 2.42 -14.14
CA ARG A 369 8.58 3.06 -14.87
C ARG A 369 8.40 3.01 -16.38
N LYS A 370 7.85 1.92 -16.93
CA LYS A 370 7.52 1.86 -18.35
C LYS A 370 6.55 2.98 -18.72
N TYR A 371 5.46 3.14 -17.96
CA TYR A 371 4.49 4.21 -18.18
C TYR A 371 5.15 5.60 -18.06
N PHE A 372 5.94 5.85 -17.01
CA PHE A 372 6.63 7.14 -16.84
C PHE A 372 7.57 7.47 -17.98
N LYS A 373 8.33 6.50 -18.47
CA LYS A 373 9.25 6.68 -19.58
C LYS A 373 8.51 6.93 -20.90
N GLU A 374 7.50 6.11 -21.21
CA GLU A 374 6.79 6.14 -22.49
C GLU A 374 5.82 7.33 -22.61
N HIS A 375 5.11 7.67 -21.54
CA HIS A 375 4.04 8.68 -21.56
C HIS A 375 4.50 10.05 -21.05
N LEU A 376 5.37 10.09 -20.03
CA LEU A 376 5.81 11.34 -19.40
C LEU A 376 7.24 11.75 -19.77
N GLY A 377 8.07 10.82 -20.25
CA GLY A 377 9.46 11.09 -20.61
C GLY A 377 10.40 11.26 -19.42
N VAL A 378 10.06 10.67 -18.27
CA VAL A 378 10.84 10.79 -17.02
C VAL A 378 11.21 9.41 -16.46
N GLU A 379 12.27 9.37 -15.65
CA GLU A 379 12.69 8.18 -14.93
C GLU A 379 12.90 8.53 -13.44
N PRO A 380 11.92 8.25 -12.57
CA PRO A 380 12.04 8.50 -11.14
C PRO A 380 13.25 7.78 -10.54
N LYS A 381 13.95 8.43 -9.62
CA LYS A 381 15.18 7.91 -8.99
C LYS A 381 14.98 7.25 -7.63
N GLY A 382 13.78 7.28 -7.06
CA GLY A 382 13.53 6.64 -5.77
C GLY A 382 12.13 6.11 -5.62
N VAL A 383 11.99 5.23 -4.64
CA VAL A 383 10.72 4.65 -4.21
C VAL A 383 10.02 5.62 -3.26
N TRP A 384 8.70 5.75 -3.42
CA TRP A 384 7.84 6.64 -2.66
C TRP A 384 6.64 5.85 -2.16
N LEU A 385 6.71 5.42 -0.89
CA LEU A 385 5.68 4.61 -0.24
C LEU A 385 5.42 5.16 1.18
N PRO A 386 4.77 6.33 1.29
CA PRO A 386 4.50 6.94 2.60
C PRO A 386 3.56 6.09 3.46
N ASP A 387 2.56 5.44 2.86
CA ASP A 387 1.42 4.86 3.60
C ASP A 387 1.38 3.32 3.70
N SER A 388 2.35 2.59 3.14
CA SER A 388 2.34 1.12 3.21
C SER A 388 2.53 0.59 4.65
N PHE A 389 1.83 -0.50 5.00
CA PHE A 389 1.78 -1.08 6.35
C PHE A 389 2.94 -2.05 6.66
N GLY A 390 4.16 -1.50 6.63
CA GLY A 390 5.41 -2.23 6.86
C GLY A 390 6.16 -2.55 5.57
N TYR A 391 7.43 -2.97 5.69
CA TYR A 391 8.31 -3.16 4.54
C TYR A 391 9.23 -4.37 4.68
N THR A 392 9.19 -5.25 3.69
CA THR A 392 10.02 -6.46 3.63
C THR A 392 11.52 -6.16 3.61
N GLY A 393 12.31 -7.05 4.22
CA GLY A 393 13.77 -6.92 4.24
C GLY A 393 14.46 -7.09 2.88
N ALA A 394 13.73 -7.45 1.82
CA ALA A 394 14.27 -7.57 0.46
C ALA A 394 14.18 -6.28 -0.37
N TRP A 395 13.44 -5.27 0.11
CA TRP A 395 13.24 -4.01 -0.60
C TRP A 395 14.55 -3.32 -1.05
N PRO A 396 15.60 -3.20 -0.21
CA PRO A 396 16.85 -2.58 -0.64
C PRO A 396 17.44 -3.23 -1.89
N GLN A 397 17.47 -4.57 -1.96
CA GLN A 397 17.97 -5.27 -3.14
C GLN A 397 17.07 -5.09 -4.35
N ILE A 398 15.74 -5.19 -4.19
CA ILE A 398 14.79 -4.99 -5.29
C ILE A 398 14.92 -3.57 -5.86
N ALA A 399 14.93 -2.56 -4.99
CA ALA A 399 14.99 -1.15 -5.39
C ALA A 399 16.33 -0.80 -6.04
N ARG A 400 17.46 -1.18 -5.45
CA ARG A 400 18.80 -0.92 -6.03
C ARG A 400 19.00 -1.66 -7.35
N ARG A 401 18.52 -2.91 -7.47
CA ARG A 401 18.56 -3.65 -8.74
C ARG A 401 17.56 -3.13 -9.77
N ALA A 402 16.57 -2.33 -9.38
CA ALA A 402 15.76 -1.58 -10.33
C ALA A 402 16.45 -0.27 -10.77
N GLY A 403 17.53 0.14 -10.11
CA GLY A 403 18.25 1.38 -10.39
C GLY A 403 17.77 2.58 -9.57
N TYR A 404 17.05 2.36 -8.47
CA TYR A 404 16.73 3.43 -7.53
C TYR A 404 17.93 3.78 -6.62
N GLU A 405 17.99 5.04 -6.21
CA GLU A 405 19.06 5.65 -5.41
C GLU A 405 18.61 5.89 -3.95
N TRP A 406 17.32 6.16 -3.73
CA TRP A 406 16.75 6.46 -2.42
C TRP A 406 15.33 5.88 -2.20
N PHE A 407 14.89 5.84 -0.94
CA PHE A 407 13.58 5.34 -0.51
C PHE A 407 12.91 6.33 0.45
N LEU A 408 11.62 6.60 0.24
CA LEU A 408 10.78 7.41 1.13
C LEU A 408 9.63 6.57 1.72
N THR A 409 9.40 6.73 3.03
CA THR A 409 8.24 6.21 3.76
C THR A 409 7.74 7.22 4.82
N GLN A 410 6.63 6.93 5.49
CA GLN A 410 6.13 7.69 6.65
C GLN A 410 5.60 6.79 7.78
N LYS A 411 4.93 5.67 7.48
CA LYS A 411 4.25 4.82 8.50
C LYS A 411 5.13 4.34 9.64
N ILE A 412 6.44 4.17 9.44
CA ILE A 412 7.35 3.73 10.51
C ILE A 412 7.39 4.72 11.70
N SER A 413 7.03 5.99 11.47
CA SER A 413 6.82 6.97 12.55
C SER A 413 5.64 6.64 13.47
N TRP A 414 4.71 5.76 13.07
CA TRP A 414 3.46 5.50 13.76
C TRP A 414 3.50 4.25 14.66
N ASN A 415 4.68 3.68 14.88
CA ASN A 415 4.85 2.56 15.81
C ASN A 415 4.22 2.86 17.19
N ASP A 416 3.36 1.94 17.66
CA ASP A 416 2.63 2.10 18.94
C ASP A 416 3.52 1.92 20.18
N THR A 417 4.57 1.10 20.05
CA THR A 417 5.33 0.58 21.19
C THR A 417 6.72 1.20 21.28
N THR A 418 7.45 1.26 20.16
CA THR A 418 8.82 1.78 20.14
C THR A 418 9.02 2.90 19.11
N LYS A 419 9.81 3.90 19.50
CA LYS A 419 10.23 4.94 18.56
C LYS A 419 11.37 4.43 17.70
N PHE A 420 11.21 4.52 16.37
CA PHE A 420 12.27 4.15 15.44
C PHE A 420 13.50 5.08 15.60
N PRO A 421 14.74 4.54 15.57
CA PRO A 421 15.93 5.28 16.01
C PRO A 421 16.46 6.32 15.01
N HIS A 422 16.01 6.31 13.75
CA HIS A 422 16.54 7.16 12.68
C HIS A 422 15.43 7.76 11.83
N HIS A 423 15.61 8.96 11.28
CA HIS A 423 14.80 9.48 10.18
C HIS A 423 15.57 9.49 8.86
N SER A 424 16.91 9.49 8.88
CA SER A 424 17.78 9.40 7.70
C SER A 424 18.87 8.36 7.94
N PHE A 425 18.90 7.29 7.14
CA PHE A 425 19.81 6.15 7.37
C PHE A 425 20.04 5.35 6.09
N MET A 426 21.05 4.49 6.10
CA MET A 426 21.20 3.44 5.09
C MET A 426 20.36 2.23 5.50
N TRP A 427 19.33 1.93 4.72
CA TRP A 427 18.58 0.70 4.91
C TRP A 427 19.30 -0.46 4.20
N GLU A 428 19.79 -1.41 4.99
CA GLU A 428 20.44 -2.64 4.54
C GLU A 428 19.43 -3.79 4.47
N GLY A 429 19.31 -4.41 3.29
CA GLY A 429 18.46 -5.56 3.07
C GLY A 429 19.01 -6.84 3.69
N ILE A 430 18.24 -7.92 3.64
CA ILE A 430 18.65 -9.24 4.12
C ILE A 430 19.89 -9.79 3.39
N ASP A 431 20.09 -9.39 2.14
CA ASP A 431 21.24 -9.76 1.28
C ASP A 431 22.47 -8.86 1.51
N GLY A 432 22.31 -7.73 2.21
CA GLY A 432 23.35 -6.74 2.43
C GLY A 432 23.35 -5.55 1.45
N SER A 433 22.47 -5.53 0.44
CA SER A 433 22.29 -4.34 -0.41
C SER A 433 21.80 -3.16 0.42
N ARG A 434 22.26 -1.95 0.11
CA ARG A 434 21.89 -0.74 0.86
C ARG A 434 21.22 0.32 -0.01
N ILE A 435 20.20 0.99 0.52
CA ILE A 435 19.56 2.16 -0.09
C ILE A 435 19.42 3.28 0.94
N PHE A 436 19.61 4.54 0.54
CA PHE A 436 19.45 5.66 1.45
C PHE A 436 17.96 5.93 1.67
N THR A 437 17.52 5.92 2.93
CA THR A 437 16.12 6.01 3.31
C THR A 437 15.87 7.23 4.16
N HIS A 438 14.80 7.95 3.87
CA HIS A 438 14.29 9.04 4.70
C HIS A 438 12.81 8.88 4.98
N PHE A 439 12.37 9.20 6.20
CA PHE A 439 10.97 9.49 6.47
C PHE A 439 10.84 10.83 7.21
N PRO A 440 9.86 11.69 6.83
CA PRO A 440 9.71 13.01 7.42
C PRO A 440 9.49 12.99 8.95
N PRO A 441 10.23 13.81 9.72
CA PRO A 441 10.09 13.88 11.17
C PRO A 441 8.83 14.62 11.65
N ALA A 442 8.03 15.15 10.73
CA ALA A 442 6.72 15.70 11.05
C ALA A 442 5.68 14.59 11.37
N ASP A 443 6.04 13.32 11.19
CA ASP A 443 5.19 12.14 11.39
C ASP A 443 3.90 12.13 10.55
N THR A 444 3.90 12.87 9.44
CA THR A 444 2.79 12.97 8.49
C THR A 444 3.30 13.29 7.08
N TYR A 445 2.60 12.76 6.08
CA TYR A 445 2.77 13.14 4.67
C TYR A 445 1.74 14.18 4.20
N ALA A 446 0.89 14.68 5.12
CA ALA A 446 -0.21 15.61 4.85
C ALA A 446 -0.10 16.88 5.71
N ALA A 447 1.10 17.47 5.78
CA ALA A 447 1.36 18.60 6.67
C ALA A 447 0.56 19.86 6.29
N TRP A 448 0.12 20.60 7.31
CA TRP A 448 -0.66 21.84 7.19
C TRP A 448 0.21 23.10 7.05
N CYS A 449 1.54 22.95 7.12
CA CYS A 449 2.52 24.04 7.14
C CYS A 449 2.31 24.99 8.33
N LYS A 450 1.97 24.45 9.50
CA LYS A 450 1.88 25.24 10.74
C LYS A 450 3.20 25.23 11.51
N VAL A 451 3.46 26.29 12.27
CA VAL A 451 4.64 26.41 13.14
C VAL A 451 4.79 25.19 14.06
N GLN A 452 3.68 24.64 14.55
CA GLN A 452 3.66 23.45 15.39
C GLN A 452 4.32 22.24 14.72
N GLU A 453 4.07 22.00 13.44
CA GLU A 453 4.60 20.83 12.71
C GLU A 453 6.10 20.98 12.47
N LEU A 454 6.57 22.19 12.17
CA LEU A 454 8.01 22.48 12.03
C LEU A 454 8.75 22.37 13.37
N ASP A 455 8.18 22.92 14.44
CA ASP A 455 8.73 22.80 15.80
C ASP A 455 8.77 21.34 16.26
N TYR A 456 7.71 20.57 15.96
CA TYR A 456 7.67 19.14 16.21
C TYR A 456 8.73 18.41 15.40
N ALA A 457 8.81 18.63 14.09
CA ALA A 457 9.81 18.03 13.20
C ALA A 457 11.24 18.25 13.70
N GLU A 458 11.60 19.47 14.10
CA GLU A 458 12.95 19.78 14.60
C GLU A 458 13.27 19.04 15.92
N LYS A 459 12.29 18.99 16.84
CA LYS A 459 12.43 18.22 18.09
C LYS A 459 12.44 16.72 17.86
N ASN A 460 11.69 16.24 16.87
CA ASN A 460 11.47 14.82 16.60
C ASN A 460 12.56 14.19 15.74
N PHE A 461 13.27 14.95 14.91
CA PHE A 461 14.31 14.43 14.02
C PHE A 461 15.42 13.71 14.81
N GLN A 462 15.65 12.42 14.55
CA GLN A 462 16.53 11.58 15.37
C GLN A 462 18.03 11.78 15.04
N ASP A 463 18.38 12.03 13.78
CA ASP A 463 19.77 12.13 13.31
C ASP A 463 20.29 13.58 13.32
N LYS A 464 19.74 14.42 14.21
CA LYS A 464 20.01 15.87 14.28
C LYS A 464 21.44 16.23 14.72
N ASP A 465 22.19 15.24 15.21
CA ASP A 465 23.60 15.33 15.55
C ASP A 465 24.50 15.24 14.30
N LEU A 466 24.04 14.56 13.24
CA LEU A 466 24.77 14.31 12.01
C LEU A 466 24.22 15.08 10.80
N SER A 467 22.95 15.47 10.82
CA SER A 467 22.29 16.20 9.73
C SER A 467 21.40 17.30 10.29
N ASP A 468 21.23 18.39 9.54
CA ASP A 468 20.23 19.41 9.82
C ASP A 468 19.14 19.45 8.73
N ARG A 469 19.08 18.44 7.86
CA ARG A 469 18.16 18.37 6.71
C ARG A 469 17.03 17.40 6.95
N SER A 470 15.79 17.84 6.70
CA SER A 470 14.61 16.98 6.68
C SER A 470 13.65 17.36 5.56
N LEU A 471 12.84 16.40 5.12
CA LEU A 471 11.77 16.64 4.16
C LEU A 471 10.47 17.00 4.89
N LEU A 472 9.62 17.81 4.26
CA LEU A 472 8.24 18.08 4.67
C LEU A 472 7.32 17.87 3.46
N LEU A 473 6.43 16.89 3.55
CA LEU A 473 5.39 16.67 2.56
C LEU A 473 4.14 17.43 3.04
N PHE A 474 3.65 18.37 2.23
CA PHE A 474 2.53 19.22 2.62
C PHE A 474 1.38 19.18 1.63
N GLY A 475 0.17 19.36 2.14
CA GLY A 475 -1.07 19.27 1.37
C GLY A 475 -2.05 18.29 2.00
N PHE A 476 -3.32 18.41 1.64
CA PHE A 476 -4.32 17.45 2.11
C PHE A 476 -4.20 16.15 1.31
N GLY A 477 -4.10 15.03 2.03
CA GLY A 477 -3.88 13.68 1.51
C GLY A 477 -5.05 12.74 1.77
N ASP A 478 -4.75 11.44 1.75
CA ASP A 478 -5.63 10.26 1.86
C ASP A 478 -6.69 10.20 0.74
N GLY A 479 -7.54 11.22 0.61
CA GLY A 479 -8.53 11.33 -0.47
C GLY A 479 -8.26 12.39 -1.53
N GLY A 480 -7.07 12.98 -1.52
CA GLY A 480 -6.68 14.10 -2.36
C GLY A 480 -7.01 15.48 -1.79
N GLY A 481 -7.15 16.46 -2.68
CA GLY A 481 -7.33 17.88 -2.34
C GLY A 481 -6.03 18.68 -2.52
N GLY A 482 -4.94 18.17 -1.95
CA GLY A 482 -3.58 18.66 -2.14
C GLY A 482 -3.26 20.01 -1.48
N PRO A 483 -2.16 20.66 -1.88
CA PRO A 483 -1.71 21.90 -1.29
C PRO A 483 -2.64 23.08 -1.57
N THR A 484 -2.64 24.07 -0.67
CA THR A 484 -3.44 25.29 -0.80
C THR A 484 -2.57 26.54 -0.89
N ARG A 485 -3.14 27.63 -1.43
CA ARG A 485 -2.52 28.97 -1.44
C ARG A 485 -2.05 29.38 -0.05
N ASN A 486 -2.87 29.15 0.96
CA ASN A 486 -2.54 29.48 2.34
C ASN A 486 -1.27 28.76 2.82
N MET A 487 -1.08 27.47 2.50
CA MET A 487 0.14 26.74 2.87
C MET A 487 1.39 27.38 2.25
N MET A 488 1.33 27.73 0.97
CA MET A 488 2.44 28.41 0.28
C MET A 488 2.79 29.75 0.93
N GLU A 489 1.79 30.54 1.27
CA GLU A 489 2.00 31.81 1.99
C GLU A 489 2.72 31.60 3.34
N HIS A 490 2.42 30.52 4.06
CA HIS A 490 3.17 30.18 5.28
C HIS A 490 4.62 29.80 4.97
N LEU A 491 4.86 28.95 3.97
CA LEU A 491 6.21 28.51 3.59
C LEU A 491 7.11 29.68 3.20
N HIS A 492 6.61 30.64 2.43
CA HIS A 492 7.34 31.87 2.07
C HIS A 492 7.76 32.68 3.29
N ARG A 493 6.94 32.68 4.35
CA ARG A 493 7.27 33.36 5.61
C ARG A 493 8.27 32.58 6.44
N TYR A 494 8.40 31.28 6.25
CA TYR A 494 9.33 30.41 6.98
C TYR A 494 10.70 30.25 6.30
N GLU A 495 10.90 30.81 5.10
CA GLU A 495 12.15 30.68 4.34
C GLU A 495 13.39 30.91 5.22
N ASN A 496 13.35 31.98 6.02
CA ASN A 496 14.42 32.32 6.95
C ASN A 496 13.89 33.10 8.16
N LEU A 497 13.02 32.50 8.97
CA LEU A 497 12.35 33.18 10.09
C LEU A 497 12.85 32.75 11.47
N GLU A 498 13.21 33.73 12.31
CA GLU A 498 13.60 33.51 13.70
C GLU A 498 12.47 32.88 14.52
N GLY A 499 12.71 31.65 15.01
CA GLY A 499 11.80 30.90 15.87
C GLY A 499 11.21 29.64 15.22
N VAL A 500 11.53 29.37 13.97
CA VAL A 500 11.20 28.13 13.24
C VAL A 500 12.41 27.65 12.44
N SER A 501 12.34 26.41 11.95
CA SER A 501 13.29 25.87 10.98
C SER A 501 13.23 26.65 9.66
N LYS A 502 14.35 26.73 8.93
CA LYS A 502 14.39 27.32 7.58
C LYS A 502 13.68 26.38 6.63
N VAL A 503 12.87 26.91 5.72
CA VAL A 503 12.15 26.11 4.74
C VAL A 503 12.53 26.51 3.33
N SER A 504 12.79 25.54 2.45
CA SER A 504 12.98 25.77 1.02
C SER A 504 12.10 24.83 0.23
N ILE A 505 11.50 25.30 -0.85
CA ILE A 505 10.71 24.46 -1.76
C ILE A 505 11.66 23.78 -2.73
N GLU A 506 11.74 22.46 -2.65
CA GLU A 506 12.80 21.67 -3.29
C GLU A 506 12.24 20.40 -3.93
N GLU A 507 12.87 19.94 -5.02
CA GLU A 507 12.56 18.64 -5.60
C GLU A 507 13.12 17.52 -4.69
N PRO A 508 12.41 16.38 -4.52
CA PRO A 508 12.89 15.29 -3.66
C PRO A 508 14.31 14.81 -3.96
N ASN A 509 14.70 14.69 -5.24
CA ASN A 509 16.04 14.25 -5.62
C ASN A 509 17.13 15.15 -5.03
N ASP A 510 16.95 16.48 -5.11
CA ASP A 510 17.89 17.45 -4.57
C ASP A 510 18.02 17.34 -3.04
N PHE A 511 16.89 17.09 -2.35
CA PHE A 511 16.89 16.84 -0.91
C PHE A 511 17.69 15.58 -0.57
N PHE A 512 17.39 14.45 -1.22
CA PHE A 512 18.02 13.16 -0.94
C PHE A 512 19.53 13.20 -1.20
N ASP A 513 19.97 13.83 -2.30
CA ASP A 513 21.39 14.02 -2.59
C ASP A 513 22.10 14.83 -1.49
N LYS A 514 21.52 15.97 -1.09
CA LYS A 514 22.11 16.83 -0.05
C LYS A 514 22.10 16.20 1.34
N ALA A 515 21.00 15.53 1.70
CA ALA A 515 20.87 14.85 2.98
C ALA A 515 21.84 13.68 3.09
N HIS A 516 21.94 12.85 2.04
CA HIS A 516 22.88 11.74 1.99
C HIS A 516 24.32 12.24 2.05
N GLN A 517 24.67 13.26 1.25
CA GLN A 517 26.02 13.84 1.25
C GLN A 517 26.40 14.39 2.63
N GLN A 518 25.54 15.22 3.24
CA GLN A 518 25.81 15.79 4.57
C GLN A 518 25.97 14.70 5.63
N LEU A 519 25.08 13.71 5.63
CA LEU A 519 25.12 12.61 6.59
C LEU A 519 26.40 11.78 6.43
N ALA A 520 26.79 11.46 5.18
CA ALA A 520 28.00 10.72 4.89
C ALA A 520 29.28 11.48 5.27
N GLU A 521 29.33 12.80 5.01
CA GLU A 521 30.47 13.66 5.38
C GLU A 521 30.64 13.77 6.92
N ASN A 522 29.53 13.88 7.65
CA ASN A 522 29.55 14.05 9.10
C ASN A 522 29.74 12.72 9.86
N ALA A 523 29.13 11.63 9.39
CA ALA A 523 29.18 10.33 10.05
C ALA A 523 30.42 9.51 9.66
N GLY A 524 30.90 9.62 8.41
CA GLY A 524 31.98 8.80 7.89
C GLY A 524 31.74 7.30 8.11
N PRO A 525 32.61 6.58 8.86
CA PRO A 525 32.42 5.15 9.15
C PRO A 525 31.25 4.85 10.11
N GLU A 526 30.70 5.85 10.79
CA GLU A 526 29.59 5.72 11.76
C GLU A 526 28.21 5.94 11.11
N MET A 527 28.11 5.85 9.77
CA MET A 527 26.86 6.02 9.03
C MET A 527 25.72 5.17 9.64
N PRO A 528 24.57 5.77 9.99
CA PRO A 528 23.42 5.03 10.51
C PRO A 528 22.97 3.94 9.54
N VAL A 529 22.81 2.71 10.04
CA VAL A 529 22.34 1.56 9.26
C VAL A 529 21.22 0.85 10.01
N TRP A 530 20.12 0.58 9.31
CA TRP A 530 19.09 -0.36 9.77
C TRP A 530 19.10 -1.59 8.88
N LYS A 531 19.20 -2.80 9.45
CA LYS A 531 19.27 -4.05 8.69
C LYS A 531 18.00 -4.88 8.82
N GLY A 532 17.49 -5.37 7.70
CA GLY A 532 16.34 -6.29 7.63
C GLY A 532 15.03 -5.57 7.37
N GLU A 533 13.92 -6.11 7.86
CA GLU A 533 12.59 -5.53 7.67
C GLU A 533 12.42 -4.20 8.43
N LEU A 534 11.59 -3.31 7.89
CA LEU A 534 11.01 -2.20 8.63
C LEU A 534 9.64 -2.67 9.11
N TYR A 535 9.62 -3.32 10.26
CA TYR A 535 8.40 -3.83 10.89
C TYR A 535 7.58 -2.67 11.44
N LEU A 536 6.35 -2.50 10.93
CA LEU A 536 5.40 -1.53 11.46
C LEU A 536 4.77 -2.12 12.73
N GLU A 537 4.95 -1.43 13.85
CA GLU A 537 4.36 -1.81 15.14
C GLU A 537 2.92 -1.27 15.24
N LEU A 538 2.14 -1.36 14.17
CA LEU A 538 0.75 -0.92 14.06
C LEU A 538 0.10 -1.61 12.85
N HIS A 539 -1.23 -1.60 12.79
CA HIS A 539 -2.06 -2.13 11.73
C HIS A 539 -1.89 -3.64 11.50
N ARG A 540 -1.77 -4.43 12.57
CA ARG A 540 -1.49 -5.87 12.47
C ARG A 540 -2.69 -6.72 12.00
N GLY A 541 -3.91 -6.23 12.18
CA GLY A 541 -5.16 -6.81 11.67
C GLY A 541 -5.23 -6.89 10.15
N THR A 542 -4.49 -6.01 9.46
CA THR A 542 -4.41 -6.01 7.99
C THR A 542 -3.79 -7.27 7.40
N LEU A 543 -3.10 -8.08 8.21
CA LEU A 543 -2.59 -9.39 7.80
C LEU A 543 -3.69 -10.47 7.69
N THR A 544 -4.89 -10.24 8.26
CA THR A 544 -5.98 -11.22 8.31
C THR A 544 -7.30 -10.72 7.74
N SER A 545 -7.67 -9.44 7.95
CA SER A 545 -8.95 -8.86 7.45
C SER A 545 -9.16 -9.07 5.95
N GLN A 546 -10.37 -9.39 5.50
CA GLN A 546 -10.71 -9.60 4.08
C GLN A 546 -9.85 -10.70 3.45
N GLN A 547 -10.00 -11.92 3.97
CA GLN A 547 -9.16 -13.05 3.59
C GLN A 547 -9.25 -13.41 2.09
N ASP A 548 -10.37 -13.10 1.45
CA ASP A 548 -10.53 -13.27 -0.01
C ASP A 548 -9.56 -12.41 -0.83
N MET A 549 -9.15 -11.24 -0.32
CA MET A 549 -8.15 -10.40 -1.00
C MET A 549 -6.79 -11.12 -1.02
N LYS A 550 -6.38 -11.66 0.14
CA LYS A 550 -5.12 -12.40 0.30
C LYS A 550 -5.10 -13.66 -0.56
N ARG A 551 -6.20 -14.42 -0.54
CA ARG A 551 -6.38 -15.64 -1.32
C ARG A 551 -6.36 -15.37 -2.82
N GLY A 552 -7.13 -14.38 -3.28
CA GLY A 552 -7.20 -13.96 -4.67
C GLY A 552 -5.83 -13.53 -5.21
N CYS A 553 -5.15 -12.64 -4.47
CA CYS A 553 -3.80 -12.17 -4.82
C CYS A 553 -2.83 -13.35 -4.99
N ARG A 554 -2.74 -14.23 -4.00
CA ARG A 554 -1.78 -15.34 -4.03
C ARG A 554 -2.07 -16.36 -5.13
N GLN A 555 -3.35 -16.66 -5.37
CA GLN A 555 -3.76 -17.55 -6.46
C GLN A 555 -3.44 -16.94 -7.82
N GLU A 556 -3.70 -15.66 -8.01
CA GLU A 556 -3.45 -14.97 -9.28
C GLU A 556 -1.96 -14.83 -9.56
N GLU A 557 -1.15 -14.45 -8.56
CA GLU A 557 0.32 -14.47 -8.65
C GLU A 557 0.87 -15.85 -9.04
N SER A 558 0.35 -16.91 -8.39
CA SER A 558 0.81 -18.28 -8.64
C SER A 558 0.40 -18.78 -10.04
N LEU A 559 -0.78 -18.37 -10.52
CA LEU A 559 -1.25 -18.72 -11.86
C LEU A 559 -0.54 -17.91 -12.95
N LEU A 560 -0.27 -16.62 -12.74
CA LEU A 560 0.55 -15.79 -13.62
C LEU A 560 1.96 -16.37 -13.78
N ARG A 561 2.59 -16.81 -12.68
CA ARG A 561 3.89 -17.51 -12.73
C ARG A 561 3.87 -18.67 -13.70
N THR A 562 2.82 -19.48 -13.60
CA THR A 562 2.65 -20.68 -14.39
C THR A 562 2.31 -20.35 -15.86
N VAL A 563 1.43 -19.39 -16.10
CA VAL A 563 1.00 -18.95 -17.43
C VAL A 563 2.15 -18.33 -18.21
N GLU A 564 2.97 -17.47 -17.60
CA GLU A 564 4.11 -16.88 -18.30
C GLU A 564 5.17 -17.93 -18.68
N TYR A 565 5.41 -18.91 -17.81
CA TYR A 565 6.26 -20.06 -18.11
C TYR A 565 5.71 -20.90 -19.27
N LEU A 566 4.42 -21.27 -19.21
CA LEU A 566 3.77 -22.04 -20.27
C LEU A 566 3.77 -21.27 -21.60
N GLY A 567 3.59 -19.95 -21.56
CA GLY A 567 3.63 -19.10 -22.74
C GLY A 567 5.03 -19.00 -23.35
N ALA A 568 6.08 -18.89 -22.53
CA ALA A 568 7.45 -18.98 -23.00
C ALA A 568 7.74 -20.34 -23.65
N ALA A 569 7.27 -21.44 -23.04
CA ALA A 569 7.41 -22.78 -23.58
C ALA A 569 6.63 -22.98 -24.88
N ALA A 570 5.44 -22.42 -24.99
CA ALA A 570 4.61 -22.46 -26.20
C ALA A 570 5.28 -21.71 -27.36
N VAL A 571 5.78 -20.49 -27.13
CA VAL A 571 6.54 -19.72 -28.15
C VAL A 571 7.84 -20.43 -28.57
N LEU A 572 8.50 -21.12 -27.65
CA LEU A 572 9.68 -21.94 -27.96
C LEU A 572 9.35 -23.17 -28.81
N SER A 573 8.17 -23.76 -28.58
CA SER A 573 7.75 -25.03 -29.22
C SER A 573 7.04 -24.82 -30.56
N ASP A 574 6.31 -23.72 -30.72
CA ASP A 574 5.58 -23.36 -31.93
C ASP A 574 5.85 -21.88 -32.28
N PRO A 575 6.75 -21.60 -33.26
CA PRO A 575 7.05 -20.22 -33.68
C PRO A 575 5.86 -19.46 -34.27
N GLU A 576 4.77 -20.13 -34.63
CA GLU A 576 3.53 -19.48 -35.11
C GLU A 576 2.60 -19.08 -33.96
N TYR A 577 2.88 -19.50 -32.73
CA TYR A 577 2.06 -19.15 -31.57
C TYR A 577 2.20 -17.66 -31.22
N VAL A 578 1.06 -16.97 -31.14
CA VAL A 578 1.00 -15.56 -30.76
C VAL A 578 0.81 -15.47 -29.24
N TYR A 579 1.85 -15.03 -28.54
CA TYR A 579 1.80 -14.81 -27.10
C TYR A 579 0.80 -13.68 -26.76
N PRO A 580 -0.17 -13.89 -25.85
CA PRO A 580 -1.24 -12.94 -25.57
C PRO A 580 -0.77 -11.79 -24.65
N ARG A 581 0.23 -11.02 -25.09
CA ARG A 581 0.91 -9.99 -24.28
C ARG A 581 -0.05 -8.93 -23.75
N GLU A 582 -0.87 -8.34 -24.61
CA GLU A 582 -1.79 -7.26 -24.22
C GLU A 582 -2.79 -7.70 -23.13
N GLU A 583 -3.26 -8.94 -23.21
CA GLU A 583 -4.20 -9.50 -22.23
C GLU A 583 -3.52 -9.78 -20.90
N LEU A 584 -2.28 -10.30 -20.91
CA LEU A 584 -1.50 -10.49 -19.68
C LEU A 584 -1.09 -9.14 -19.06
N ASP A 585 -0.76 -8.14 -19.87
CA ASP A 585 -0.48 -6.79 -19.40
C ASP A 585 -1.71 -6.17 -18.71
N ARG A 586 -2.93 -6.41 -19.24
CA ARG A 586 -4.18 -5.99 -18.60
C ARG A 586 -4.38 -6.68 -17.26
N ILE A 587 -4.23 -8.00 -17.21
CA ILE A 587 -4.41 -8.80 -15.99
C ILE A 587 -3.40 -8.38 -14.92
N TRP A 588 -2.12 -8.21 -15.28
CA TRP A 588 -1.11 -7.67 -14.36
C TRP A 588 -1.51 -6.30 -13.81
N LYS A 589 -1.92 -5.35 -14.66
CA LYS A 589 -2.32 -4.02 -14.19
C LYS A 589 -3.52 -4.07 -13.23
N THR A 590 -4.46 -5.00 -13.42
CA THR A 590 -5.56 -5.23 -12.47
C THR A 590 -5.04 -5.81 -11.15
N LEU A 591 -4.23 -6.88 -11.18
CA LEU A 591 -3.63 -7.44 -9.96
C LEU A 591 -2.83 -6.39 -9.20
N LEU A 592 -2.01 -5.60 -9.90
CA LEU A 592 -1.19 -4.54 -9.29
C LEU A 592 -2.04 -3.44 -8.65
N LEU A 593 -3.19 -3.09 -9.23
CA LEU A 593 -4.18 -2.21 -8.58
C LEU A 593 -4.72 -2.85 -7.30
N ASN A 594 -5.13 -4.12 -7.36
CA ASN A 594 -5.67 -4.83 -6.19
C ASN A 594 -4.62 -5.08 -5.09
N GLN A 595 -3.33 -4.85 -5.36
CA GLN A 595 -2.23 -4.85 -4.40
C GLN A 595 -1.99 -3.50 -3.72
N PHE A 596 -2.81 -2.48 -3.99
CA PHE A 596 -2.77 -1.20 -3.30
C PHE A 596 -2.87 -1.39 -1.77
N HIS A 597 -2.17 -0.56 -0.99
CA HIS A 597 -2.01 -0.73 0.46
C HIS A 597 -3.31 -0.66 1.28
N ASP A 598 -4.45 -0.25 0.71
CA ASP A 598 -5.75 -0.39 1.38
C ASP A 598 -6.65 -1.49 0.83
N ILE A 599 -6.42 -1.94 -0.42
CA ILE A 599 -7.23 -2.99 -1.05
C ILE A 599 -6.77 -4.36 -0.57
N LEU A 600 -5.50 -4.71 -0.77
CA LEU A 600 -4.97 -6.02 -0.41
C LEU A 600 -4.97 -6.26 1.10
N PRO A 601 -4.58 -5.28 1.94
CA PRO A 601 -4.57 -5.47 3.39
C PRO A 601 -5.98 -5.46 4.01
N GLY A 602 -7.03 -5.19 3.23
CA GLY A 602 -8.41 -5.42 3.66
C GLY A 602 -8.98 -4.29 4.51
N SER A 603 -8.58 -3.06 4.21
CA SER A 603 -8.85 -1.85 4.98
C SER A 603 -9.74 -0.83 4.25
N ALA A 604 -10.44 -1.26 3.20
CA ALA A 604 -11.35 -0.43 2.40
C ALA A 604 -12.84 -0.79 2.61
N ILE A 605 -13.75 0.06 2.15
CA ILE A 605 -15.20 -0.19 2.25
C ILE A 605 -15.64 -1.43 1.48
N ALA A 606 -16.81 -1.99 1.85
CA ALA A 606 -17.39 -3.17 1.22
C ALA A 606 -17.48 -3.10 -0.32
N TRP A 607 -17.73 -1.91 -0.89
CA TRP A 607 -17.74 -1.70 -2.34
C TRP A 607 -16.41 -2.13 -2.98
N VAL A 608 -15.29 -1.67 -2.42
CA VAL A 608 -13.94 -1.89 -2.96
C VAL A 608 -13.61 -3.38 -2.99
N HIS A 609 -13.85 -4.07 -1.88
CA HIS A 609 -13.57 -5.51 -1.81
C HIS A 609 -14.50 -6.34 -2.70
N ARG A 610 -15.75 -5.89 -2.93
CA ARG A 610 -16.64 -6.53 -3.92
C ARG A 610 -16.06 -6.43 -5.34
N GLU A 611 -15.63 -5.26 -5.75
CA GLU A 611 -15.02 -5.05 -7.08
C GLU A 611 -13.73 -5.88 -7.23
N ALA A 612 -12.85 -5.87 -6.23
CA ALA A 612 -11.62 -6.66 -6.25
C ALA A 612 -11.90 -8.18 -6.31
N ARG A 613 -12.90 -8.70 -5.59
CA ARG A 613 -13.34 -10.11 -5.71
C ARG A 613 -13.82 -10.45 -7.12
N GLU A 614 -14.55 -9.54 -7.77
CA GLU A 614 -15.01 -9.73 -9.15
C GLU A 614 -13.86 -9.73 -10.15
N ASP A 615 -12.87 -8.85 -9.95
CA ASP A 615 -11.63 -8.82 -10.72
C ASP A 615 -10.84 -10.12 -10.60
N TYR A 616 -10.55 -10.58 -9.38
CA TYR A 616 -9.87 -11.86 -9.15
C TYR A 616 -10.61 -13.02 -9.82
N ARG A 617 -11.93 -13.10 -9.66
CA ARG A 617 -12.74 -14.16 -10.29
C ARG A 617 -12.68 -14.11 -11.82
N ARG A 618 -12.71 -12.91 -12.41
CA ARG A 618 -12.60 -12.73 -13.87
C ARG A 618 -11.24 -13.17 -14.35
N ASP A 619 -10.18 -12.67 -13.74
CA ASP A 619 -8.82 -12.81 -14.25
C ASP A 619 -8.25 -14.21 -13.97
N LEU A 620 -8.53 -14.82 -12.81
CA LEU A 620 -8.21 -16.23 -12.54
C LEU A 620 -8.85 -17.17 -13.56
N LYS A 621 -10.13 -16.96 -13.87
CA LYS A 621 -10.82 -17.74 -14.91
C LYS A 621 -10.13 -17.57 -16.26
N ARG A 622 -9.79 -16.33 -16.63
CA ARG A 622 -9.17 -16.04 -17.93
C ARG A 622 -7.76 -16.61 -18.04
N LEU A 623 -6.97 -16.53 -16.97
CA LEU A 623 -5.65 -17.14 -16.90
C LEU A 623 -5.70 -18.67 -17.02
N ALA A 624 -6.70 -19.32 -16.42
CA ALA A 624 -6.89 -20.76 -16.57
C ALA A 624 -7.21 -21.15 -18.03
N GLU A 625 -8.03 -20.37 -18.73
CA GLU A 625 -8.28 -20.55 -20.18
C GLU A 625 -7.00 -20.36 -21.00
N ILE A 626 -6.22 -19.32 -20.72
CA ILE A 626 -4.93 -19.08 -21.39
C ILE A 626 -3.94 -20.23 -21.15
N ALA A 627 -3.86 -20.74 -19.92
CA ALA A 627 -3.02 -21.90 -19.58
C ALA A 627 -3.44 -23.15 -20.37
N GLN A 628 -4.75 -23.40 -20.49
CA GLN A 628 -5.29 -24.50 -21.30
C GLN A 628 -4.90 -24.38 -22.78
N ASP A 629 -5.02 -23.18 -23.35
CA ASP A 629 -4.63 -22.91 -24.75
C ASP A 629 -3.13 -23.18 -24.96
N MET A 630 -2.27 -22.72 -24.03
CA MET A 630 -0.83 -22.97 -24.06
C MET A 630 -0.49 -24.46 -23.93
N CYS A 631 -1.14 -25.18 -23.01
CA CYS A 631 -0.99 -26.65 -22.89
C CYS A 631 -1.41 -27.36 -24.19
N ALA A 632 -2.46 -26.90 -24.87
CA ALA A 632 -2.90 -27.47 -26.15
C ALA A 632 -1.85 -27.29 -27.26
N VAL A 633 -1.19 -26.11 -27.31
CA VAL A 633 -0.06 -25.85 -28.22
C VAL A 633 1.12 -26.77 -27.91
N LEU A 634 1.49 -26.88 -26.63
CA LEU A 634 2.59 -27.75 -26.19
C LEU A 634 2.32 -29.22 -26.51
N ARG A 635 1.08 -29.70 -26.33
CA ARG A 635 0.66 -31.07 -26.68
C ARG A 635 0.75 -31.33 -28.18
N LYS A 636 0.37 -30.36 -29.02
CA LYS A 636 0.50 -30.45 -30.48
C LYS A 636 1.97 -30.52 -30.90
N ALA A 637 2.83 -29.70 -30.28
CA ALA A 637 4.27 -29.69 -30.56
C ALA A 637 4.99 -30.94 -30.03
N ASN A 638 4.48 -31.56 -28.96
CA ASN A 638 5.09 -32.71 -28.29
C ASN A 638 4.13 -33.92 -28.22
N PRO A 639 3.73 -34.52 -29.35
CA PRO A 639 2.70 -35.56 -29.39
C PRO A 639 3.11 -36.89 -28.72
N GLN A 640 4.38 -37.03 -28.35
CA GLN A 640 4.92 -38.20 -27.65
C GLN A 640 5.09 -37.97 -26.14
N ALA A 641 4.86 -36.76 -25.64
CA ALA A 641 4.92 -36.46 -24.21
C ALA A 641 3.73 -37.10 -23.49
N ASP A 642 3.97 -37.62 -22.28
CA ASP A 642 2.91 -38.13 -21.43
C ASP A 642 1.93 -37.02 -21.06
N LEU A 643 0.64 -37.30 -21.16
CA LEU A 643 -0.41 -36.36 -20.79
C LEU A 643 -0.82 -36.58 -19.33
N LEU A 644 -0.70 -35.52 -18.53
CA LEU A 644 -1.09 -35.50 -17.14
C LEU A 644 -2.48 -34.87 -17.02
N ALA A 645 -3.48 -35.66 -16.60
CA ALA A 645 -4.87 -35.21 -16.50
C ALA A 645 -5.03 -34.04 -15.52
N GLU A 646 -4.37 -34.13 -14.36
CA GLU A 646 -4.25 -33.06 -13.38
C GLU A 646 -2.81 -32.98 -12.88
N ALA A 647 -2.22 -31.79 -12.98
CA ALA A 647 -0.82 -31.57 -12.61
C ALA A 647 -0.61 -30.20 -11.96
N ARG A 648 0.52 -30.07 -11.27
CA ARG A 648 1.06 -28.80 -10.75
C ARG A 648 2.47 -28.59 -11.29
N ILE A 649 2.85 -27.33 -11.46
CA ILE A 649 4.22 -26.90 -11.78
C ILE A 649 4.69 -26.02 -10.63
N SER A 650 5.69 -26.48 -9.88
CA SER A 650 6.25 -25.75 -8.73
C SER A 650 7.58 -25.11 -9.09
N GLN A 651 7.80 -23.87 -8.67
CA GLN A 651 9.03 -23.12 -8.84
C GLN A 651 10.22 -23.74 -8.08
N PHE A 652 9.93 -24.51 -7.03
CA PHE A 652 10.95 -25.23 -6.27
C PHE A 652 10.45 -26.61 -5.84
N ARG A 653 11.29 -27.62 -5.98
CA ARG A 653 11.09 -28.94 -5.39
C ARG A 653 12.39 -29.49 -4.82
N ASN A 654 12.30 -30.02 -3.61
CA ASN A 654 13.45 -30.57 -2.89
C ASN A 654 13.99 -31.89 -3.50
N ASP A 655 13.26 -32.50 -4.42
CA ASP A 655 13.69 -33.68 -5.19
C ASP A 655 14.46 -33.33 -6.48
N GLY A 656 14.70 -32.04 -6.74
CA GLY A 656 15.40 -31.55 -7.92
C GLY A 656 14.52 -31.44 -9.18
N ALA A 657 13.21 -31.68 -9.08
CA ALA A 657 12.30 -31.64 -10.23
C ALA A 657 11.57 -30.28 -10.41
N SER A 658 12.16 -29.17 -9.95
CA SER A 658 11.59 -27.82 -10.11
C SER A 658 11.17 -27.54 -11.56
N TRP A 659 10.06 -26.83 -11.75
CA TRP A 659 9.45 -26.50 -13.05
C TRP A 659 8.99 -27.69 -13.92
N ARG A 660 9.13 -28.92 -13.45
CA ARG A 660 8.53 -30.09 -14.10
C ARG A 660 7.09 -30.28 -13.63
N ALA A 661 6.20 -30.64 -14.56
CA ALA A 661 4.83 -30.95 -14.23
C ALA A 661 4.76 -32.26 -13.41
N SER A 662 4.05 -32.24 -12.28
CA SER A 662 3.86 -33.41 -11.42
C SER A 662 2.38 -33.73 -11.24
N ARG A 663 2.01 -35.01 -11.31
CA ARG A 663 0.62 -35.48 -11.12
C ARG A 663 0.12 -35.15 -9.71
N ILE A 664 -1.15 -34.77 -9.63
CA ILE A 664 -1.85 -34.65 -8.35
C ILE A 664 -2.29 -36.06 -7.89
N ASN A 665 -2.11 -36.38 -6.61
CA ASN A 665 -2.51 -37.65 -6.00
C ASN A 665 -1.92 -38.91 -6.67
N GLU A 666 -0.65 -38.85 -7.11
CA GLU A 666 -0.01 -40.00 -7.75
C GLU A 666 0.08 -41.19 -6.76
N PRO A 667 -0.35 -42.42 -7.16
CA PRO A 667 -0.22 -43.60 -6.32
C PRO A 667 1.26 -43.86 -6.02
N THR A 668 1.66 -43.70 -4.76
CA THR A 668 3.02 -44.03 -4.34
C THR A 668 3.18 -45.55 -4.23
N ASN A 669 4.35 -46.09 -4.57
CA ASN A 669 4.72 -47.47 -4.24
C ASN A 669 4.99 -47.68 -2.72
N ALA A 670 4.78 -46.66 -1.90
CA ALA A 670 4.95 -46.71 -0.46
C ALA A 670 3.81 -47.49 0.21
N LEU A 671 4.08 -48.03 1.40
CA LEU A 671 3.10 -48.74 2.21
C LEU A 671 1.95 -47.80 2.59
N SER A 672 0.71 -48.27 2.49
CA SER A 672 -0.47 -47.54 2.95
C SER A 672 -0.33 -47.14 4.41
N VAL A 673 -0.87 -45.97 4.76
CA VAL A 673 -0.94 -45.50 6.15
C VAL A 673 -1.75 -46.48 6.99
N LEU A 674 -1.16 -46.92 8.11
CA LEU A 674 -1.85 -47.68 9.13
C LEU A 674 -2.85 -46.77 9.84
N THR A 675 -4.11 -47.17 9.86
CA THR A 675 -5.20 -46.45 10.52
C THR A 675 -5.84 -47.34 11.57
N GLN A 676 -5.88 -46.89 12.82
CA GLN A 676 -6.50 -47.62 13.93
C GLN A 676 -7.38 -46.70 14.78
N THR A 677 -8.68 -47.01 14.86
CA THR A 677 -9.58 -46.40 15.85
C THR A 677 -9.46 -47.13 17.19
N LEU A 678 -9.26 -46.38 18.27
CA LEU A 678 -9.10 -46.88 19.64
C LEU A 678 -10.44 -46.84 20.40
N ASP A 679 -10.55 -47.62 21.48
CA ASP A 679 -11.79 -47.80 22.26
C ASP A 679 -12.39 -46.50 22.83
N ASN A 680 -11.57 -45.45 22.97
CA ASN A 680 -11.98 -44.16 23.49
C ASN A 680 -12.27 -43.10 22.40
N GLY A 681 -12.47 -43.54 21.15
CA GLY A 681 -12.79 -42.65 20.03
C GLY A 681 -11.59 -41.95 19.40
N ARG A 682 -10.37 -42.21 19.89
CA ARG A 682 -9.13 -41.69 19.29
C ARG A 682 -8.76 -42.44 18.03
N VAL A 683 -7.99 -41.80 17.16
CA VAL A 683 -7.49 -42.39 15.90
C VAL A 683 -5.98 -42.29 15.87
N LEU A 684 -5.32 -43.42 15.63
CA LEU A 684 -3.88 -43.50 15.39
C LEU A 684 -3.64 -43.66 13.88
N LEU A 685 -2.81 -42.79 13.32
CA LEU A 685 -2.31 -42.86 11.94
C LEU A 685 -0.80 -43.09 11.95
N ALA A 686 -0.26 -44.02 11.17
CA ALA A 686 1.18 -44.23 11.05
C ALA A 686 1.60 -44.54 9.61
N ASN A 687 2.57 -43.82 9.06
CA ASN A 687 3.02 -43.99 7.66
C ASN A 687 4.45 -44.52 7.52
N GLY A 688 5.08 -44.92 8.64
CA GLY A 688 6.48 -45.37 8.71
C GLY A 688 7.52 -44.25 8.83
N VAL A 689 7.08 -42.99 8.85
CA VAL A 689 7.90 -41.79 9.07
C VAL A 689 7.32 -40.98 10.24
N LEU A 690 6.00 -40.81 10.23
CA LEU A 690 5.20 -40.13 11.24
C LEU A 690 4.19 -41.09 11.87
N SER A 691 4.01 -40.93 13.17
CA SER A 691 2.91 -41.50 13.95
C SER A 691 2.09 -40.38 14.59
N VAL A 692 0.78 -40.36 14.37
CA VAL A 692 -0.13 -39.26 14.74
C VAL A 692 -1.28 -39.80 15.58
N THR A 693 -1.47 -39.26 16.78
CA THR A 693 -2.63 -39.58 17.62
C THR A 693 -3.62 -38.42 17.63
N ILE A 694 -4.78 -38.65 17.03
CA ILE A 694 -5.91 -37.72 16.97
C ILE A 694 -6.90 -38.10 18.08
N GLU A 695 -7.23 -37.14 18.92
CA GLU A 695 -8.17 -37.29 20.03
C GLU A 695 -9.63 -37.34 19.54
N ALA A 696 -10.56 -37.79 20.38
CA ALA A 696 -11.97 -37.91 20.00
C ALA A 696 -12.62 -36.57 19.62
N ASP A 697 -12.07 -35.46 20.13
CA ASP A 697 -12.46 -34.09 19.78
C ASP A 697 -11.84 -33.59 18.46
N GLY A 698 -11.02 -34.42 17.81
CA GLY A 698 -10.35 -34.14 16.54
C GLY A 698 -9.04 -33.35 16.66
N THR A 699 -8.65 -32.94 17.86
CA THR A 699 -7.33 -32.32 18.09
C THR A 699 -6.22 -33.37 18.17
N ILE A 700 -4.96 -32.98 17.98
CA ILE A 700 -3.83 -33.90 17.93
C ILE A 700 -3.04 -33.82 19.23
N SER A 701 -2.89 -34.96 19.90
CA SER A 701 -2.16 -35.07 21.18
C SER A 701 -0.73 -35.56 21.03
N SER A 702 -0.38 -36.15 19.88
CA SER A 702 0.97 -36.62 19.54
C SER A 702 1.19 -36.61 18.04
N LEU A 703 2.36 -36.10 17.62
CA LEU A 703 2.89 -36.14 16.26
C LEU A 703 4.38 -36.52 16.38
N LEU A 704 4.65 -37.81 16.30
CA LEU A 704 5.97 -38.39 16.49
C LEU A 704 6.68 -38.56 15.13
N ASP A 705 7.85 -37.94 14.98
CA ASP A 705 8.83 -38.32 13.95
C ASP A 705 9.52 -39.62 14.41
N GLU A 706 9.19 -40.73 13.75
CA GLU A 706 9.69 -42.06 14.08
C GLU A 706 11.17 -42.23 13.73
N GLU A 707 11.66 -41.55 12.69
CA GLU A 707 13.04 -41.65 12.24
C GLU A 707 14.00 -41.04 13.26
N HIS A 708 13.60 -39.91 13.86
CA HIS A 708 14.40 -39.17 14.83
C HIS A 708 13.97 -39.40 16.28
N GLY A 709 12.87 -40.13 16.50
CA GLY A 709 12.28 -40.32 17.83
C GLY A 709 11.85 -39.01 18.49
N ARG A 710 11.39 -38.03 17.70
CA ARG A 710 11.07 -36.67 18.18
C ARG A 710 9.56 -36.46 18.25
N GLU A 711 9.04 -36.26 19.45
CA GLU A 711 7.66 -35.82 19.67
C GLU A 711 7.53 -34.32 19.36
N LEU A 712 6.59 -33.97 18.48
CA LEU A 712 6.34 -32.59 18.06
C LEU A 712 5.19 -31.93 18.82
N VAL A 713 4.29 -32.66 19.48
CA VAL A 713 3.26 -32.03 20.32
C VAL A 713 3.73 -32.07 21.77
N PRO A 714 4.02 -30.92 22.42
CA PRO A 714 4.45 -30.92 23.81
C PRO A 714 3.32 -31.42 24.72
N ALA A 715 3.66 -32.23 25.72
CA ALA A 715 2.67 -32.80 26.63
C ALA A 715 1.81 -31.70 27.29
N GLY A 716 0.51 -31.95 27.43
CA GLY A 716 -0.45 -30.99 27.98
C GLY A 716 -0.99 -29.95 26.99
N THR A 717 -0.62 -30.04 25.70
CA THR A 717 -1.14 -29.17 24.64
C THR A 717 -1.85 -29.98 23.54
N ARG A 718 -2.45 -29.29 22.57
CA ARG A 718 -3.19 -29.87 21.45
C ARG A 718 -2.89 -29.14 20.15
N LEU A 719 -2.53 -29.89 19.11
CA LEU A 719 -2.30 -29.37 17.77
C LEU A 719 -3.58 -29.43 16.93
N GLY A 720 -3.84 -28.39 16.14
CA GLY A 720 -5.06 -28.24 15.36
C GLY A 720 -6.27 -27.76 16.19
N GLN A 721 -6.03 -27.18 17.38
CA GLN A 721 -7.09 -26.62 18.20
C GLN A 721 -7.49 -25.23 17.69
N TYR A 722 -8.77 -25.03 17.38
CA TYR A 722 -9.28 -23.71 17.03
C TYR A 722 -9.55 -22.87 18.27
N GLU A 723 -9.18 -21.60 18.21
CA GLU A 723 -9.35 -20.62 19.27
C GLU A 723 -10.14 -19.42 18.75
N LEU A 724 -11.19 -19.05 19.48
CA LEU A 724 -11.93 -17.81 19.27
C LEU A 724 -11.47 -16.75 20.27
N LEU A 725 -10.96 -15.65 19.74
CA LEU A 725 -10.50 -14.49 20.47
C LEU A 725 -11.54 -13.37 20.31
N LYS A 726 -11.54 -12.43 21.26
CA LYS A 726 -12.26 -11.16 21.11
C LYS A 726 -11.43 -10.21 20.26
N ASP A 727 -12.10 -9.45 19.39
CA ASP A 727 -11.47 -8.51 18.49
C ASP A 727 -12.19 -7.15 18.59
N GLU A 728 -11.79 -6.40 19.62
CA GLU A 728 -12.40 -5.12 20.00
C GLU A 728 -11.26 -4.06 20.12
N PRO A 729 -10.63 -3.64 19.01
CA PRO A 729 -9.48 -2.74 19.04
C PRO A 729 -9.85 -1.33 19.52
N ALA A 730 -8.85 -0.56 19.98
CA ALA A 730 -9.13 0.73 20.62
C ALA A 730 -9.59 1.83 19.65
N VAL A 731 -9.15 1.79 18.39
CA VAL A 731 -9.39 2.85 17.39
C VAL A 731 -9.70 2.28 16.01
N TRP A 732 -8.84 1.42 15.46
CA TRP A 732 -8.94 0.97 14.07
C TRP A 732 -9.36 -0.49 13.97
N ASP A 733 -10.64 -0.74 13.70
CA ASP A 733 -11.25 -2.06 13.52
C ASP A 733 -10.48 -2.97 12.54
N ALA A 734 -10.62 -2.78 11.23
CA ALA A 734 -10.00 -3.69 10.25
C ALA A 734 -8.47 -3.62 10.19
N TRP A 735 -7.87 -2.57 10.76
CA TRP A 735 -6.43 -2.40 10.71
C TRP A 735 -5.71 -3.08 11.87
N GLU A 736 -6.22 -3.00 13.10
CA GLU A 736 -5.44 -3.38 14.28
C GLU A 736 -5.99 -4.62 14.97
N ILE A 737 -5.08 -5.43 15.52
CA ILE A 737 -5.42 -6.45 16.51
C ILE A 737 -4.61 -6.13 17.74
N GLU A 738 -5.29 -5.83 18.85
CA GLU A 738 -4.61 -5.50 20.10
C GLU A 738 -3.94 -6.72 20.72
N ARG A 739 -2.82 -6.49 21.39
CA ARG A 739 -2.06 -7.53 22.09
C ARG A 739 -2.92 -8.31 23.09
N GLU A 740 -3.79 -7.62 23.81
CA GLU A 740 -4.68 -8.17 24.83
C GLU A 740 -5.65 -9.21 24.26
N SER A 741 -6.02 -9.11 22.98
CA SER A 741 -6.89 -10.09 22.31
C SER A 741 -6.31 -11.49 22.38
N LEU A 742 -4.98 -11.63 22.28
CA LEU A 742 -4.26 -12.90 22.38
C LEU A 742 -4.36 -13.57 23.75
N LEU A 743 -4.73 -12.83 24.80
CA LEU A 743 -4.93 -13.33 26.17
C LEU A 743 -6.36 -13.83 26.42
N MET A 744 -7.29 -13.59 25.47
CA MET A 744 -8.71 -13.89 25.59
C MET A 744 -9.17 -15.05 24.70
N ALA A 745 -8.24 -15.93 24.32
CA ALA A 745 -8.49 -17.10 23.49
C ALA A 745 -9.35 -18.15 24.22
N ASN A 746 -10.42 -18.59 23.57
CA ASN A 746 -11.26 -19.70 24.03
C ASN A 746 -11.20 -20.83 23.03
N ALA A 747 -10.86 -22.03 23.52
CA ALA A 747 -10.82 -23.22 22.68
C ALA A 747 -12.24 -23.65 22.25
N MET A 748 -12.40 -23.94 20.96
CA MET A 748 -13.61 -24.54 20.42
C MET A 748 -13.61 -26.06 20.64
N THR A 749 -14.80 -26.66 20.68
CA THR A 749 -14.97 -28.12 20.86
C THR A 749 -15.29 -28.79 19.54
N GLY A 750 -14.61 -29.90 19.25
CA GLY A 750 -14.83 -30.69 18.05
C GLY A 750 -15.19 -32.14 18.30
N SER A 751 -15.38 -32.87 17.21
CA SER A 751 -15.55 -34.33 17.21
C SER A 751 -15.13 -34.93 15.86
N ILE A 752 -14.58 -36.15 15.88
CA ILE A 752 -14.30 -36.91 14.66
C ILE A 752 -15.62 -37.38 14.02
N GLU A 753 -15.84 -37.04 12.76
CA GLU A 753 -17.01 -37.48 11.97
C GLU A 753 -16.72 -38.77 11.19
N SER A 754 -15.56 -38.83 10.52
CA SER A 754 -15.18 -39.99 9.70
C SER A 754 -13.68 -40.21 9.65
N VAL A 755 -13.31 -41.44 9.31
CA VAL A 755 -11.94 -41.86 9.06
C VAL A 755 -11.95 -42.69 7.79
N ASP A 756 -11.26 -42.21 6.76
CA ASP A 756 -11.28 -42.76 5.42
C ASP A 756 -9.86 -43.07 4.95
N THR A 757 -9.72 -44.04 4.05
CA THR A 757 -8.44 -44.36 3.40
C THR A 757 -8.61 -44.37 1.89
N GLU A 758 -7.80 -43.60 1.19
CA GLU A 758 -7.86 -43.46 -0.27
C GLU A 758 -6.43 -43.38 -0.83
N ASN A 759 -6.13 -44.19 -1.86
CA ASN A 759 -4.80 -44.23 -2.51
C ASN A 759 -3.63 -44.41 -1.52
N GLY A 760 -3.88 -45.14 -0.42
CA GLY A 760 -2.89 -45.38 0.64
C GLY A 760 -2.78 -44.25 1.66
N ALA A 761 -3.34 -43.06 1.43
CA ALA A 761 -3.41 -41.99 2.41
C ALA A 761 -4.57 -42.20 3.39
N ALA A 762 -4.39 -41.77 4.64
CA ALA A 762 -5.45 -41.72 5.65
C ALA A 762 -5.97 -40.30 5.81
N ARG A 763 -7.29 -40.16 5.87
CA ARG A 763 -7.99 -38.89 6.06
C ARG A 763 -8.91 -38.98 7.27
N VAL A 764 -8.85 -37.99 8.15
CA VAL A 764 -9.75 -37.87 9.31
C VAL A 764 -10.51 -36.58 9.17
N ARG A 765 -11.84 -36.68 9.12
CA ARG A 765 -12.75 -35.54 9.05
C ARG A 765 -13.21 -35.18 10.45
N VAL A 766 -12.98 -33.94 10.85
CA VAL A 766 -13.30 -33.38 12.16
C VAL A 766 -14.30 -32.25 11.97
N ARG A 767 -15.35 -32.22 12.79
CA ARG A 767 -16.28 -31.09 12.89
C ARG A 767 -16.07 -30.38 14.21
N THR A 768 -15.75 -29.10 14.14
CA THR A 768 -15.61 -28.17 15.28
C THR A 768 -16.67 -27.09 15.15
N ALA A 769 -17.32 -26.70 16.25
CA ALA A 769 -18.34 -25.65 16.22
C ALA A 769 -18.36 -24.87 17.52
N ASP A 770 -18.72 -23.60 17.44
CA ASP A 770 -19.03 -22.69 18.55
C ASP A 770 -20.09 -21.71 18.07
N ASP A 771 -21.20 -21.60 18.82
CA ASP A 771 -22.37 -20.78 18.47
C ASP A 771 -22.78 -20.85 16.97
N ASP A 772 -22.47 -19.81 16.20
CA ASP A 772 -22.86 -19.64 14.79
C ASP A 772 -21.75 -20.03 13.80
N THR A 773 -20.58 -20.46 14.30
CA THR A 773 -19.43 -20.86 13.48
C THR A 773 -19.26 -22.37 13.40
N VAL A 774 -19.08 -22.88 12.18
CA VAL A 774 -18.87 -24.30 11.93
C VAL A 774 -17.61 -24.49 11.09
N ILE A 775 -16.71 -25.34 11.57
CA ILE A 775 -15.46 -25.69 10.90
C ILE A 775 -15.43 -27.19 10.62
N THR A 776 -15.23 -27.57 9.37
CA THR A 776 -14.96 -28.94 8.97
C THR A 776 -13.51 -29.05 8.54
N THR A 777 -12.70 -29.80 9.28
CA THR A 777 -11.27 -30.02 8.99
C THR A 777 -11.02 -31.43 8.50
N THR A 778 -10.34 -31.58 7.37
CA THR A 778 -9.80 -32.85 6.88
C THR A 778 -8.30 -32.90 7.17
N ILE A 779 -7.90 -33.80 8.07
CA ILE A 779 -6.51 -34.07 8.43
C ILE A 779 -6.02 -35.24 7.58
N THR A 780 -4.97 -35.05 6.77
CA THR A 780 -4.46 -36.05 5.84
C THR A 780 -3.01 -36.42 6.14
N LEU A 781 -2.76 -37.71 6.37
CA LEU A 781 -1.41 -38.28 6.38
C LEU A 781 -1.21 -39.14 5.13
N ARG A 782 -0.16 -38.83 4.36
CA ARG A 782 0.19 -39.54 3.12
C ARG A 782 1.28 -40.59 3.37
N PRO A 783 1.32 -41.70 2.60
CA PRO A 783 2.41 -42.68 2.68
C PRO A 783 3.80 -42.06 2.59
N GLY A 784 4.70 -42.41 3.52
CA GLY A 784 6.10 -41.97 3.51
C GLY A 784 6.34 -40.45 3.59
N SER A 785 5.31 -39.66 3.90
CA SER A 785 5.40 -38.20 3.99
C SER A 785 5.93 -37.74 5.36
N HIS A 786 6.79 -36.73 5.36
CA HIS A 786 7.15 -35.96 6.57
C HIS A 786 6.14 -34.84 6.90
N THR A 787 5.05 -34.77 6.14
CA THR A 787 4.08 -33.68 6.20
C THR A 787 2.72 -34.21 6.59
N LEU A 788 2.11 -33.54 7.57
CA LEU A 788 0.71 -33.69 7.95
C LEU A 788 -0.07 -32.50 7.40
N ASP A 789 -1.08 -32.78 6.57
CA ASP A 789 -1.81 -31.77 5.82
C ASP A 789 -3.20 -31.54 6.41
N PHE A 790 -3.65 -30.28 6.39
CA PHE A 790 -4.93 -29.84 6.91
C PHE A 790 -5.65 -29.03 5.82
N HIS A 791 -6.93 -29.30 5.68
CA HIS A 791 -7.84 -28.54 4.84
C HIS A 791 -9.08 -28.23 5.67
N ALA A 792 -9.47 -26.96 5.78
CA ALA A 792 -10.60 -26.54 6.60
C ALA A 792 -11.62 -25.76 5.77
N ASP A 793 -12.86 -26.25 5.73
CA ASP A 793 -14.04 -25.51 5.30
C ASP A 793 -14.66 -24.81 6.52
N ILE A 794 -14.83 -23.50 6.46
CA ILE A 794 -15.34 -22.68 7.57
C ILE A 794 -16.60 -21.94 7.12
N ASP A 795 -17.69 -22.09 7.86
CA ASP A 795 -18.88 -21.25 7.77
C ASP A 795 -18.82 -20.21 8.91
N TRP A 796 -18.49 -18.97 8.57
CA TRP A 796 -18.13 -17.91 9.51
C TRP A 796 -19.22 -16.84 9.60
N HIS A 797 -19.76 -16.65 10.81
CA HIS A 797 -20.85 -15.71 11.06
C HIS A 797 -20.63 -14.84 12.32
N GLU A 798 -19.44 -14.88 12.92
CA GLU A 798 -19.11 -14.06 14.08
C GLU A 798 -18.98 -12.57 13.75
N ARG A 799 -19.09 -11.74 14.78
CA ARG A 799 -18.82 -10.29 14.74
C ARG A 799 -17.85 -9.92 15.86
N GLU A 800 -16.86 -9.07 15.58
CA GLU A 800 -15.84 -8.63 16.56
C GLU A 800 -15.12 -9.83 17.21
N ARG A 801 -14.90 -10.88 16.42
CA ARG A 801 -14.16 -12.09 16.78
C ARG A 801 -12.99 -12.32 15.84
N PHE A 802 -12.01 -13.03 16.37
CA PHE A 802 -10.80 -13.39 15.66
C PHE A 802 -10.50 -14.88 15.84
N LEU A 803 -10.48 -15.62 14.74
CA LEU A 803 -10.29 -17.07 14.70
C LEU A 803 -8.83 -17.41 14.42
N LYS A 804 -8.24 -18.20 15.31
CA LYS A 804 -6.90 -18.80 15.12
C LYS A 804 -6.93 -20.31 15.18
N VAL A 805 -5.92 -20.95 14.61
CA VAL A 805 -5.63 -22.38 14.83
C VAL A 805 -4.26 -22.55 15.50
N ALA A 806 -4.25 -23.27 16.62
CA ALA A 806 -3.09 -23.53 17.44
C ALA A 806 -2.27 -24.72 16.97
N LEU A 807 -0.97 -24.50 16.80
CA LEU A 807 0.02 -25.45 16.32
C LEU A 807 1.22 -25.46 17.30
N PRO A 808 1.04 -25.96 18.53
CA PRO A 808 2.12 -26.10 19.50
C PRO A 808 3.15 -27.09 19.00
N LEU A 809 4.43 -26.72 19.11
CA LEU A 809 5.57 -27.52 18.70
C LEU A 809 6.48 -27.79 19.90
N GLY A 810 6.89 -29.05 20.08
CA GLY A 810 7.82 -29.54 21.10
C GLY A 810 9.26 -29.13 20.83
N ILE A 811 9.45 -27.88 20.43
CA ILE A 811 10.72 -27.25 20.05
C ILE A 811 10.80 -25.95 20.84
N VAL A 812 11.88 -25.78 21.61
CA VAL A 812 12.14 -24.56 22.37
C VAL A 812 13.09 -23.71 21.54
N ALA A 813 12.57 -22.62 20.99
CA ALA A 813 13.31 -21.67 20.18
C ALA A 813 13.15 -20.25 20.74
N ASP A 814 14.17 -19.42 20.55
CA ASP A 814 14.13 -17.99 20.91
C ASP A 814 13.60 -17.11 19.77
N GLN A 815 13.69 -17.59 18.53
CA GLN A 815 13.27 -16.93 17.30
C GLN A 815 12.57 -17.92 16.35
N ALA A 816 11.62 -17.44 15.57
CA ALA A 816 11.04 -18.14 14.43
C ALA A 816 11.57 -17.53 13.13
N THR A 817 11.79 -18.37 12.10
CA THR A 817 12.29 -17.94 10.78
C THR A 817 11.15 -17.97 9.78
N TYR A 818 10.80 -16.82 9.21
CA TYR A 818 9.65 -16.63 8.32
C TYR A 818 10.11 -16.47 6.87
N ASP A 819 9.29 -16.98 5.95
CA ASP A 819 9.40 -16.71 4.52
C ASP A 819 9.14 -15.23 4.23
N CYS A 820 9.96 -14.65 3.35
CA CYS A 820 9.74 -13.33 2.79
C CYS A 820 10.19 -13.31 1.32
N GLN A 821 9.97 -12.20 0.64
CA GLN A 821 10.36 -12.04 -0.75
C GLN A 821 11.87 -12.30 -0.89
N TYR A 822 12.25 -13.27 -1.72
CA TYR A 822 13.65 -13.62 -2.01
C TYR A 822 14.52 -13.97 -0.79
N GLY A 823 13.94 -14.45 0.31
CA GLY A 823 14.73 -14.91 1.45
C GLY A 823 13.94 -15.16 2.72
N LEU A 824 14.60 -15.03 3.87
CA LEU A 824 14.02 -15.32 5.19
C LEU A 824 14.30 -14.18 6.18
N VAL A 825 13.34 -13.92 7.08
CA VAL A 825 13.50 -13.01 8.22
C VAL A 825 13.32 -13.76 9.54
N ARG A 826 13.91 -13.26 10.63
CA ARG A 826 13.80 -13.87 11.96
C ARG A 826 13.06 -12.93 12.90
N ARG A 827 12.09 -13.47 13.65
CA ARG A 827 11.32 -12.71 14.62
C ARG A 827 11.30 -13.39 15.99
N PRO A 828 11.24 -12.62 17.08
CA PRO A 828 11.37 -13.13 18.43
C PRO A 828 10.14 -13.92 18.88
N ILE A 829 10.39 -15.13 19.36
CA ILE A 829 9.41 -15.91 20.13
C ILE A 829 9.40 -15.39 21.56
N VAL A 830 10.59 -15.12 22.12
CA VAL A 830 10.75 -14.61 23.49
C VAL A 830 10.60 -13.09 23.52
N LYS A 831 9.73 -12.58 24.39
CA LYS A 831 9.36 -11.17 24.47
C LYS A 831 10.12 -10.44 25.58
N ASN A 832 11.42 -10.16 25.37
CA ASN A 832 12.30 -9.58 26.39
C ASN A 832 12.37 -8.04 26.35
N THR A 833 12.26 -7.46 25.15
CA THR A 833 12.30 -6.01 24.93
C THR A 833 10.96 -5.51 24.41
N ALA A 834 10.74 -4.19 24.47
CA ALA A 834 9.54 -3.57 23.90
C ALA A 834 9.39 -3.86 22.41
N SER A 835 10.48 -3.89 21.63
CA SER A 835 10.42 -4.22 20.21
C SER A 835 10.19 -5.72 19.95
N ASP A 836 10.58 -6.61 20.88
CA ASP A 836 10.21 -8.02 20.79
C ASP A 836 8.72 -8.21 21.04
N GLU A 837 8.23 -7.53 22.08
CA GLU A 837 6.82 -7.51 22.47
C GLU A 837 5.94 -7.02 21.32
N ALA A 838 6.33 -5.93 20.64
CA ALA A 838 5.59 -5.35 19.53
C ALA A 838 5.38 -6.30 18.33
N LYS A 839 6.21 -7.36 18.20
CA LYS A 839 6.13 -8.39 17.15
C LYS A 839 5.26 -9.57 17.57
N TYR A 840 4.07 -9.29 18.13
CA TYR A 840 3.14 -10.32 18.59
C TYR A 840 2.25 -10.88 17.49
N GLU A 841 2.10 -10.19 16.35
CA GLU A 841 1.43 -10.66 15.14
C GLU A 841 2.33 -10.36 13.94
N SER A 842 2.48 -11.27 12.99
CA SER A 842 3.55 -11.19 11.99
C SER A 842 3.17 -11.82 10.65
N SER A 843 3.63 -11.20 9.56
CA SER A 843 3.44 -11.71 8.21
C SER A 843 4.25 -12.99 7.98
N THR A 844 3.58 -14.09 7.67
CA THR A 844 4.14 -15.43 7.47
C THR A 844 4.53 -15.68 6.02
N ASN A 845 3.99 -14.88 5.09
CA ASN A 845 3.99 -15.19 3.66
C ASN A 845 3.57 -16.66 3.46
N ARG A 846 4.44 -17.56 3.00
CA ARG A 846 4.10 -18.98 2.76
C ARG A 846 4.41 -19.93 3.92
N PHE A 847 5.38 -19.63 4.78
CA PHE A 847 5.78 -20.55 5.86
C PHE A 847 6.57 -19.90 7.00
N ALA A 848 6.64 -20.60 8.13
CA ALA A 848 7.57 -20.35 9.22
C ALA A 848 8.31 -21.65 9.62
N LEU A 849 9.61 -21.55 9.92
CA LEU A 849 10.42 -22.61 10.53
C LEU A 849 10.70 -22.28 12.00
N ILE A 850 10.54 -23.29 12.85
CA ILE A 850 10.82 -23.23 14.27
C ILE A 850 11.79 -24.37 14.58
N GLY A 851 12.97 -24.02 15.08
CA GLY A 851 14.08 -24.96 15.25
C GLY A 851 14.87 -24.75 16.53
N ASP A 852 15.40 -25.85 17.06
CA ASP A 852 16.41 -25.87 18.11
C ASP A 852 17.77 -26.30 17.51
N ALA A 853 18.75 -26.61 18.37
CA ALA A 853 20.10 -26.95 17.94
C ALA A 853 20.20 -28.23 17.08
N GLY A 854 19.21 -29.12 17.12
CA GLY A 854 19.28 -30.43 16.46
C GLY A 854 18.06 -30.78 15.61
N TYR A 855 16.98 -30.03 15.68
CA TYR A 855 15.74 -30.36 14.99
C TYR A 855 14.93 -29.10 14.64
N ALA A 856 14.18 -29.14 13.55
CA ALA A 856 13.23 -28.09 13.18
C ALA A 856 11.93 -28.67 12.63
N ALA A 857 10.84 -27.93 12.80
CA ALA A 857 9.57 -28.16 12.14
C ALA A 857 9.16 -26.88 11.40
N ALA A 858 8.32 -27.03 10.36
CA ALA A 858 7.79 -25.90 9.63
C ALA A 858 6.26 -25.93 9.57
N VAL A 859 5.66 -24.76 9.60
CA VAL A 859 4.24 -24.56 9.32
C VAL A 859 4.14 -23.88 7.96
N ILE A 860 3.46 -24.53 7.01
CA ILE A 860 3.27 -24.07 5.64
C ILE A 860 1.81 -23.67 5.48
N ASN A 861 1.49 -22.61 4.74
CA ASN A 861 0.11 -22.19 4.51
C ASN A 861 -0.17 -21.89 3.02
N GLY A 862 -1.44 -22.00 2.64
CA GLY A 862 -1.95 -21.75 1.30
C GLY A 862 -2.35 -20.30 1.04
N SER A 863 -2.85 -19.56 2.03
CA SER A 863 -3.32 -18.17 1.84
C SER A 863 -3.28 -17.31 3.12
N VAL A 864 -2.72 -17.82 4.21
CA VAL A 864 -2.71 -17.14 5.51
C VAL A 864 -1.46 -16.29 5.65
N TYR A 865 -1.64 -14.99 5.89
CA TYR A 865 -0.50 -14.09 6.10
C TYR A 865 -0.27 -13.80 7.59
N GLY A 866 -1.29 -13.67 8.44
CA GLY A 866 -1.12 -13.44 9.88
C GLY A 866 -0.70 -14.68 10.68
N SER A 867 0.22 -14.52 11.63
CA SER A 867 0.54 -15.51 12.65
C SER A 867 1.15 -14.89 13.90
N ASP A 868 1.09 -15.64 15.02
CA ASP A 868 1.88 -15.34 16.23
C ASP A 868 2.72 -16.53 16.69
N ALA A 869 3.81 -16.22 17.39
CA ALA A 869 4.68 -17.21 18.03
C ALA A 869 5.03 -16.80 19.47
N THR A 870 4.80 -17.71 20.42
CA THR A 870 5.04 -17.47 21.86
C THR A 870 5.62 -18.72 22.55
N PRO A 871 6.36 -18.58 23.65
CA PRO A 871 6.93 -19.73 24.36
C PRO A 871 5.86 -20.50 25.15
N ILE A 872 5.89 -21.83 25.07
CA ILE A 872 5.14 -22.71 25.97
C ILE A 872 6.06 -23.04 27.15
N SER A 873 5.66 -22.58 28.34
CA SER A 873 6.42 -22.86 29.57
C SER A 873 6.12 -24.26 30.10
N GLY A 874 7.14 -25.09 30.26
CA GLY A 874 6.99 -26.39 30.91
C GLY A 874 6.53 -26.27 32.37
N ASN A 875 5.76 -27.25 32.82
CA ASN A 875 5.39 -27.43 34.21
C ASN A 875 5.43 -28.93 34.54
N ALA A 876 6.56 -29.39 35.07
CA ALA A 876 6.76 -30.80 35.40
C ALA A 876 5.76 -31.33 36.44
N ALA A 877 5.25 -30.48 37.34
CA ALA A 877 4.24 -30.89 38.33
C ALA A 877 2.88 -31.20 37.69
N GLU A 878 2.58 -30.59 36.55
CA GLU A 878 1.35 -30.78 35.77
C GLU A 878 1.57 -31.71 34.56
N GLY A 879 2.79 -32.24 34.38
CA GLY A 879 3.14 -33.06 33.22
C GLY A 879 3.12 -32.29 31.90
N ARG A 880 3.35 -30.97 31.93
CA ARG A 880 3.38 -30.11 30.74
C ARG A 880 4.82 -29.90 30.27
N ASP A 881 5.09 -30.16 29.01
CA ASP A 881 6.41 -29.93 28.41
C ASP A 881 6.58 -28.48 27.96
N SER A 882 7.84 -28.08 27.74
CA SER A 882 8.15 -26.78 27.13
C SER A 882 8.13 -26.90 25.61
N GLY A 883 7.88 -25.78 24.93
CA GLY A 883 7.85 -25.73 23.48
C GLY A 883 7.61 -24.32 22.95
N THR A 884 7.12 -24.26 21.71
CA THR A 884 6.74 -23.01 21.03
C THR A 884 5.29 -23.14 20.60
N MET A 885 4.45 -22.21 21.00
CA MET A 885 3.12 -22.04 20.44
C MET A 885 3.27 -21.23 19.16
N PHE A 886 2.78 -21.78 18.05
CA PHE A 886 2.62 -21.05 16.81
C PHE A 886 1.14 -21.08 16.43
N ARG A 887 0.54 -19.95 16.06
CA ARG A 887 -0.86 -19.91 15.64
C ARG A 887 -1.00 -19.18 14.32
N LEU A 888 -1.78 -19.77 13.42
CA LEU A 888 -2.20 -19.12 12.18
C LEU A 888 -3.46 -18.29 12.45
N SER A 889 -3.48 -17.08 11.94
CA SER A 889 -4.61 -16.14 12.01
C SER A 889 -5.51 -16.36 10.80
N LEU A 890 -6.68 -16.98 10.99
CA LEU A 890 -7.51 -17.43 9.88
C LEU A 890 -8.50 -16.36 9.42
N LEU A 891 -9.35 -15.87 10.33
CA LEU A 891 -10.42 -14.92 10.03
C LEU A 891 -10.54 -13.89 11.14
N SER A 892 -10.81 -12.63 10.77
CA SER A 892 -11.20 -11.54 11.68
C SER A 892 -12.52 -10.95 11.21
N ALA A 893 -13.36 -10.50 12.14
CA ALA A 893 -14.68 -9.92 11.83
C ALA A 893 -14.84 -8.46 12.31
N PRO A 894 -13.98 -7.53 11.85
CA PRO A 894 -14.12 -6.11 12.17
C PRO A 894 -15.42 -5.53 11.58
N THR A 895 -15.92 -4.44 12.16
CA THR A 895 -17.20 -3.83 11.74
C THR A 895 -17.03 -2.52 10.95
N PHE A 896 -15.81 -1.99 10.90
CA PHE A 896 -15.45 -0.84 10.09
C PHE A 896 -14.15 -1.12 9.31
N PRO A 897 -14.05 -0.71 8.04
CA PRO A 897 -15.02 0.07 7.25
C PRO A 897 -16.07 -0.79 6.52
N ASP A 898 -15.98 -2.12 6.59
CA ASP A 898 -16.96 -3.05 6.06
C ASP A 898 -17.67 -3.77 7.23
N PRO A 899 -18.95 -3.47 7.52
CA PRO A 899 -19.73 -4.09 8.60
C PRO A 899 -19.93 -5.60 8.50
N ARG A 900 -19.59 -6.19 7.35
CA ARG A 900 -19.78 -7.61 7.02
C ARG A 900 -18.47 -8.26 6.59
N THR A 901 -17.33 -7.75 7.07
CA THR A 901 -16.01 -8.29 6.79
C THR A 901 -15.97 -9.80 7.05
N ASP A 902 -15.55 -10.54 6.03
CA ASP A 902 -15.36 -11.99 6.03
C ASP A 902 -16.58 -12.84 6.45
N ILE A 903 -17.79 -12.31 6.52
CA ILE A 903 -18.99 -13.12 6.78
C ILE A 903 -19.26 -14.06 5.59
N GLY A 904 -19.35 -15.37 5.87
CA GLY A 904 -19.67 -16.39 4.88
C GLY A 904 -18.70 -17.58 4.88
N SER A 905 -18.55 -18.22 3.73
CA SER A 905 -17.79 -19.47 3.60
C SER A 905 -16.33 -19.23 3.23
N HIS A 906 -15.43 -19.93 3.92
CA HIS A 906 -13.97 -19.87 3.71
C HIS A 906 -13.34 -21.24 3.62
N GLU A 907 -12.13 -21.28 3.07
CA GLU A 907 -11.35 -22.50 2.86
C GLU A 907 -9.89 -22.19 3.13
N PHE A 908 -9.24 -23.02 3.92
CA PHE A 908 -7.84 -22.86 4.28
C PHE A 908 -7.09 -24.17 4.17
N ASP A 909 -5.91 -24.12 3.56
CA ASP A 909 -4.95 -25.21 3.58
C ASP A 909 -3.69 -24.82 4.35
N TRP A 910 -3.22 -25.71 5.21
CA TRP A 910 -1.91 -25.61 5.84
C TRP A 910 -1.34 -26.98 6.14
N SER A 911 -0.03 -27.02 6.41
CA SER A 911 0.66 -28.26 6.71
C SER A 911 1.69 -28.08 7.82
N VAL A 912 1.89 -29.13 8.61
CA VAL A 912 3.01 -29.22 9.56
C VAL A 912 4.04 -30.20 9.00
N VAL A 913 5.27 -29.73 8.81
CA VAL A 913 6.38 -30.47 8.23
C VAL A 913 7.37 -30.84 9.34
N ALA A 914 7.54 -32.14 9.57
CA ALA A 914 8.55 -32.69 10.46
C ALA A 914 9.96 -32.67 9.83
N ASN A 915 10.99 -32.60 10.68
CA ASN A 915 12.39 -32.55 10.29
C ASN A 915 12.64 -31.55 9.15
N ALA A 916 12.09 -30.34 9.32
CA ALA A 916 12.06 -29.33 8.28
C ALA A 916 13.46 -28.77 8.03
N THR A 917 13.84 -28.71 6.75
CA THR A 917 14.93 -27.87 6.25
C THR A 917 14.33 -26.72 5.44
N VAL A 918 15.12 -25.69 5.12
CA VAL A 918 14.68 -24.61 4.22
C VAL A 918 14.19 -25.19 2.89
N GLY A 919 14.93 -26.13 2.29
CA GLY A 919 14.52 -26.81 1.04
C GLY A 919 13.21 -27.59 1.18
N ARG A 920 13.00 -28.33 2.29
CA ARG A 920 11.75 -29.06 2.51
C ARG A 920 10.56 -28.12 2.69
N ALA A 921 10.75 -27.02 3.43
CA ALA A 921 9.72 -26.00 3.63
C ALA A 921 9.35 -25.29 2.31
N LEU A 922 10.35 -24.87 1.53
CA LEU A 922 10.16 -24.28 0.19
C LEU A 922 9.45 -25.24 -0.76
N GLY A 923 9.85 -26.52 -0.75
CA GLY A 923 9.23 -27.54 -1.61
C GLY A 923 7.77 -27.78 -1.25
N ALA A 924 7.46 -27.91 0.05
CA ALA A 924 6.08 -28.05 0.52
C ALA A 924 5.24 -26.80 0.20
N ALA A 925 5.79 -25.61 0.43
CA ALA A 925 5.13 -24.35 0.10
C ALA A 925 4.87 -24.19 -1.40
N GLY A 926 5.85 -24.52 -2.24
CA GLY A 926 5.72 -24.47 -3.70
C GLY A 926 4.66 -25.43 -4.21
N VAL A 927 4.63 -26.67 -3.69
CA VAL A 927 3.59 -27.64 -4.05
C VAL A 927 2.20 -27.18 -3.60
N LEU A 928 2.05 -26.72 -2.35
CA LEU A 928 0.76 -26.31 -1.79
C LEU A 928 0.14 -25.16 -2.57
N ASN A 929 0.95 -24.15 -2.91
CA ASN A 929 0.52 -22.91 -3.56
C ASN A 929 0.49 -22.99 -5.10
N ALA A 930 1.05 -24.04 -5.71
CA ALA A 930 1.02 -24.20 -7.16
C ALA A 930 -0.40 -24.46 -7.68
N PRO A 931 -0.82 -23.79 -8.78
CA PRO A 931 -2.15 -23.94 -9.33
C PRO A 931 -2.36 -25.35 -9.90
N VAL A 932 -3.61 -25.80 -9.86
CA VAL A 932 -4.03 -27.03 -10.55
C VAL A 932 -4.23 -26.74 -12.03
N LEU A 933 -3.56 -27.52 -12.87
CA LEU A 933 -3.66 -27.48 -14.32
C LEU A 933 -4.25 -28.80 -14.83
N HIS A 934 -4.92 -28.76 -15.99
CA HIS A 934 -5.45 -29.96 -16.64
C HIS A 934 -4.82 -30.19 -18.00
N ASP A 935 -4.76 -31.46 -18.40
CA ASP A 935 -4.23 -31.91 -19.70
C ASP A 935 -2.82 -31.37 -20.02
N VAL A 936 -1.94 -31.41 -19.02
CA VAL A 936 -0.57 -30.88 -19.14
C VAL A 936 0.36 -31.92 -19.77
N PRO A 937 1.08 -31.61 -20.86
CA PRO A 937 2.13 -32.49 -21.37
C PRO A 937 3.37 -32.44 -20.46
N ASP A 938 3.92 -33.60 -20.09
CA ASP A 938 5.21 -33.71 -19.36
C ASP A 938 6.37 -33.37 -20.31
N ILE A 939 6.75 -32.08 -20.31
CA ILE A 939 7.87 -31.55 -21.09
C ILE A 939 9.07 -31.27 -20.20
N THR A 940 10.27 -31.25 -20.81
CA THR A 940 11.50 -30.81 -20.12
C THR A 940 11.39 -29.33 -19.75
N PRO A 941 11.76 -28.93 -18.51
CA PRO A 941 11.81 -27.53 -18.11
C PRO A 941 12.67 -26.67 -19.04
N LEU A 942 12.28 -25.41 -19.25
CA LEU A 942 13.02 -24.46 -20.10
C LEU A 942 14.42 -24.17 -19.57
N ALA A 943 14.53 -24.07 -18.25
CA ALA A 943 15.79 -24.00 -17.52
C ALA A 943 15.67 -24.79 -16.22
N SER A 944 16.80 -25.28 -15.73
CA SER A 944 16.93 -25.89 -14.40
C SER A 944 18.25 -25.50 -13.76
N ILE A 945 18.34 -25.66 -12.44
CA ILE A 945 19.56 -25.43 -11.68
C ILE A 945 19.99 -26.71 -10.99
N GLU A 946 21.24 -27.08 -11.18
CA GLU A 946 21.94 -28.05 -10.35
C GLU A 946 22.71 -27.29 -9.26
N SER A 947 22.20 -27.29 -8.02
CA SER A 947 22.92 -26.69 -6.89
C SER A 947 24.04 -27.62 -6.42
N VAL A 948 25.28 -27.14 -6.45
CA VAL A 948 26.46 -27.84 -5.91
C VAL A 948 26.49 -27.69 -4.40
N ASN A 949 26.14 -26.50 -3.90
CA ASN A 949 25.93 -26.19 -2.49
C ASN A 949 24.89 -25.07 -2.33
N GLY A 950 24.41 -24.87 -1.11
CA GLY A 950 23.37 -23.88 -0.83
C GLY A 950 22.00 -24.28 -1.38
N THR A 951 21.04 -23.35 -1.38
CA THR A 951 19.68 -23.57 -1.89
C THR A 951 19.32 -22.49 -2.89
N VAL A 952 19.41 -22.80 -4.19
CA VAL A 952 19.03 -21.85 -5.26
C VAL A 952 17.62 -22.17 -5.76
N VAL A 953 16.79 -21.14 -5.83
CA VAL A 953 15.41 -21.22 -6.33
C VAL A 953 15.32 -20.46 -7.66
N LEU A 954 14.72 -21.09 -8.67
CA LEU A 954 14.27 -20.42 -9.89
C LEU A 954 12.84 -19.92 -9.66
N ASP A 955 12.64 -18.66 -9.29
CA ASP A 955 11.32 -18.14 -8.89
C ASP A 955 10.40 -17.86 -10.08
N TRP A 956 10.94 -17.32 -11.18
CA TRP A 956 10.15 -16.89 -12.32
C TRP A 956 10.85 -17.14 -13.65
N MET A 957 10.08 -17.57 -14.66
CA MET A 957 10.51 -17.76 -16.04
C MET A 957 9.50 -17.16 -16.99
N LYS A 958 9.92 -16.22 -17.84
CA LYS A 958 9.02 -15.52 -18.77
C LYS A 958 9.74 -15.05 -20.03
N LEU A 959 8.98 -14.62 -21.03
CA LEU A 959 9.56 -13.89 -22.17
C LEU A 959 9.93 -12.46 -21.76
N ALA A 960 10.98 -11.90 -22.38
CA ALA A 960 11.39 -10.52 -22.15
C ALA A 960 10.28 -9.51 -22.48
N ASP A 961 10.24 -8.42 -21.73
CA ASP A 961 9.23 -7.35 -21.83
C ASP A 961 9.41 -6.50 -23.09
N ASP A 962 10.62 -6.45 -23.63
CA ASP A 962 10.96 -5.74 -24.87
C ASP A 962 10.48 -6.45 -26.16
N GLY A 963 9.87 -7.63 -26.04
CA GLY A 963 9.34 -8.40 -27.16
C GLY A 963 10.40 -9.12 -28.00
N SER A 964 11.66 -9.17 -27.58
CA SER A 964 12.75 -9.86 -28.29
C SER A 964 12.52 -11.38 -28.43
N GLY A 965 11.72 -11.98 -27.55
CA GLY A 965 11.54 -13.43 -27.48
C GLY A 965 12.63 -14.14 -26.68
N ASP A 966 13.54 -13.39 -26.05
CA ASP A 966 14.51 -13.88 -25.07
C ASP A 966 13.79 -14.43 -23.83
N LEU A 967 14.43 -15.39 -23.16
CA LEU A 967 13.94 -15.96 -21.91
C LEU A 967 14.57 -15.22 -20.74
N ILE A 968 13.73 -14.73 -19.83
CA ILE A 968 14.13 -14.15 -18.55
C ILE A 968 13.94 -15.20 -17.47
N VAL A 969 14.98 -15.42 -16.68
CA VAL A 969 14.99 -16.35 -15.54
C VAL A 969 15.40 -15.59 -14.29
N ARG A 970 14.54 -15.58 -13.27
CA ARG A 970 14.83 -14.98 -11.96
C ARG A 970 15.21 -16.07 -10.97
N ALA A 971 16.37 -15.91 -10.36
CA ALA A 971 16.94 -16.88 -9.44
C ALA A 971 17.38 -16.20 -8.14
N TYR A 972 17.26 -16.89 -7.01
CA TYR A 972 17.78 -16.37 -5.74
C TYR A 972 18.30 -17.49 -4.82
N GLU A 973 19.22 -17.13 -3.93
CA GLU A 973 19.63 -18.00 -2.82
C GLU A 973 18.63 -17.88 -1.67
N ALA A 974 18.09 -18.99 -1.17
CA ALA A 974 16.93 -18.96 -0.29
C ALA A 974 17.22 -19.22 1.18
N ALA A 975 18.42 -19.69 1.55
CA ALA A 975 18.74 -20.12 2.92
C ALA A 975 19.61 -19.13 3.71
N GLY A 976 20.08 -18.05 3.09
CA GLY A 976 20.95 -17.04 3.70
C GLY A 976 22.42 -17.44 3.70
N GLY A 977 22.82 -18.32 2.78
CA GLY A 977 24.19 -18.84 2.65
C GLY A 977 24.85 -18.44 1.34
N GLN A 978 26.05 -18.96 1.09
CA GLN A 978 26.61 -18.96 -0.27
C GLN A 978 26.07 -20.17 -1.03
N ALA A 979 25.84 -19.99 -2.33
CA ALA A 979 25.40 -21.07 -3.19
C ALA A 979 26.13 -21.05 -4.54
N ASP A 980 26.69 -22.20 -4.91
CA ASP A 980 27.22 -22.46 -6.25
C ASP A 980 26.23 -23.34 -7.01
N ALA A 981 25.91 -22.94 -8.24
CA ALA A 981 24.93 -23.61 -9.08
C ALA A 981 25.37 -23.67 -10.54
N THR A 982 24.91 -24.69 -11.26
CA THR A 982 25.05 -24.78 -12.72
C THR A 982 23.69 -24.59 -13.37
N LEU A 983 23.61 -23.68 -14.34
CA LEU A 983 22.44 -23.46 -15.17
C LEU A 983 22.39 -24.49 -16.30
N HIS A 984 21.25 -25.16 -16.45
CA HIS A 984 20.94 -26.00 -17.58
C HIS A 984 19.75 -25.44 -18.33
N ILE A 985 19.76 -25.58 -19.65
CA ILE A 985 18.70 -25.10 -20.54
C ILE A 985 18.18 -26.23 -21.42
N CYS A 986 16.92 -26.10 -21.86
CA CYS A 986 16.32 -27.12 -22.70
C CYS A 986 16.99 -27.17 -24.09
N PRO A 987 16.88 -28.30 -24.83
CA PRO A 987 17.48 -28.43 -26.16
C PRO A 987 17.04 -27.37 -27.18
N ALA A 988 15.85 -26.78 -27.01
CA ALA A 988 15.35 -25.71 -27.88
C ALA A 988 16.14 -24.39 -27.75
N LEU A 989 16.89 -24.24 -26.65
CA LEU A 989 17.78 -23.11 -26.39
C LEU A 989 19.26 -23.46 -26.64
N ALA A 990 19.56 -24.62 -27.23
CA ALA A 990 20.95 -25.04 -27.45
C ALA A 990 21.75 -24.00 -28.24
N GLY A 991 22.87 -23.56 -27.67
CA GLY A 991 23.71 -22.50 -28.25
C GLY A 991 23.39 -21.09 -27.78
N ALA A 992 22.32 -20.90 -27.01
CA ALA A 992 21.97 -19.61 -26.41
C ALA A 992 23.09 -19.09 -25.50
N SER A 993 23.14 -17.77 -25.37
CA SER A 993 24.00 -17.07 -24.43
C SER A 993 23.20 -16.56 -23.24
N VAL A 994 23.85 -16.44 -22.08
CA VAL A 994 23.27 -15.88 -20.85
C VAL A 994 24.11 -14.70 -20.38
N HIS A 995 23.44 -13.69 -19.84
CA HIS A 995 24.05 -12.60 -19.06
C HIS A 995 23.11 -12.20 -17.93
N GLU A 996 23.66 -11.62 -16.85
CA GLU A 996 22.86 -11.05 -15.77
C GLU A 996 22.46 -9.61 -16.09
N THR A 997 21.20 -9.29 -15.85
CA THR A 997 20.61 -7.97 -16.02
C THR A 997 20.12 -7.43 -14.69
N ASN A 998 19.70 -6.17 -14.70
CA ASN A 998 18.90 -5.59 -13.62
C ASN A 998 17.49 -6.22 -13.59
N VAL A 999 16.67 -5.93 -12.57
CA VAL A 999 15.32 -6.55 -12.46
C VAL A 999 14.31 -6.03 -13.50
N LEU A 1000 14.67 -4.98 -14.24
CA LEU A 1000 13.92 -4.41 -15.36
C LEU A 1000 14.49 -4.87 -16.71
N GLU A 1001 15.30 -5.94 -16.71
CA GLU A 1001 15.83 -6.62 -17.90
C GLU A 1001 16.85 -5.79 -18.72
N GLY A 1002 17.34 -4.69 -18.14
CA GLY A 1002 18.36 -3.82 -18.72
C GLY A 1002 19.78 -4.12 -18.22
N ASP A 1003 20.77 -3.73 -19.00
CA ASP A 1003 22.21 -3.97 -18.72
C ASP A 1003 22.82 -3.00 -17.67
N ASN A 1004 22.04 -2.04 -17.16
CA ASN A 1004 22.51 -0.99 -16.26
C ASN A 1004 22.38 -1.37 -14.77
N LEU A 1005 22.92 -2.53 -14.39
CA LEU A 1005 23.03 -2.91 -12.98
C LEU A 1005 24.07 -2.03 -12.25
N ALA A 1006 23.76 -1.59 -11.03
CA ALA A 1006 24.68 -0.77 -10.26
C ALA A 1006 25.98 -1.54 -9.92
N THR A 1007 27.14 -0.89 -10.09
CA THR A 1007 28.45 -1.54 -10.00
C THR A 1007 28.85 -2.00 -8.61
N ASP A 1008 28.16 -1.50 -7.57
CA ASP A 1008 28.35 -1.88 -6.17
C ASP A 1008 27.51 -3.09 -5.76
N LEU A 1009 26.59 -3.56 -6.62
CA LEU A 1009 25.77 -4.74 -6.35
C LEU A 1009 26.50 -6.03 -6.77
N PRO A 1010 26.35 -7.13 -6.01
CA PRO A 1010 26.93 -8.41 -6.40
C PRO A 1010 26.20 -8.98 -7.63
N VAL A 1011 26.95 -9.64 -8.50
CA VAL A 1011 26.41 -10.41 -9.64
C VAL A 1011 26.63 -11.90 -9.40
N ALA A 1012 25.60 -12.70 -9.69
CA ALA A 1012 25.66 -14.14 -9.59
C ALA A 1012 26.38 -14.76 -10.79
N LEU A 1013 26.23 -14.19 -11.98
CA LEU A 1013 26.91 -14.62 -13.19
C LEU A 1013 28.21 -13.82 -13.41
N GLN A 1014 29.35 -14.47 -13.18
CA GLN A 1014 30.67 -13.85 -13.38
C GLN A 1014 31.06 -13.80 -14.88
N ASP A 1015 32.03 -12.96 -15.23
CA ASP A 1015 32.59 -12.80 -16.59
C ASP A 1015 31.61 -12.35 -17.69
N GLY A 1016 30.44 -11.82 -17.31
CA GLY A 1016 29.48 -11.22 -18.23
C GLY A 1016 28.76 -12.24 -19.10
N ARG A 1017 28.71 -12.01 -20.42
CA ARG A 1017 27.97 -12.87 -21.35
C ARG A 1017 28.74 -14.16 -21.64
N GLN A 1018 28.11 -15.30 -21.41
CA GLN A 1018 28.69 -16.64 -21.63
C GLN A 1018 27.68 -17.61 -22.24
N ASN A 1019 28.09 -18.85 -22.53
CA ASN A 1019 27.17 -19.89 -22.97
C ASN A 1019 26.16 -20.19 -21.86
N ALA A 1020 24.87 -20.31 -22.20
CA ALA A 1020 23.82 -20.54 -21.20
C ALA A 1020 23.86 -21.96 -20.61
N GLU A 1021 24.17 -22.97 -21.42
CA GLU A 1021 24.28 -24.36 -20.94
C GLU A 1021 25.59 -24.53 -20.16
N GLY A 1022 25.49 -24.97 -18.92
CA GLY A 1022 26.64 -25.16 -18.05
C GLY A 1022 27.19 -23.88 -17.45
N ALA A 1023 26.48 -22.74 -17.56
CA ALA A 1023 26.90 -21.49 -16.94
C ALA A 1023 26.96 -21.66 -15.41
N THR A 1024 28.08 -21.25 -14.81
CA THR A 1024 28.25 -21.30 -13.35
C THR A 1024 27.73 -20.02 -12.70
N LEU A 1025 26.90 -20.18 -11.67
CA LEU A 1025 26.30 -19.11 -10.89
C LEU A 1025 26.83 -19.16 -9.45
N HIS A 1026 27.19 -18.00 -8.91
CA HIS A 1026 27.74 -17.83 -7.58
C HIS A 1026 26.91 -16.82 -6.79
N PHE A 1027 26.06 -17.30 -5.88
CA PHE A 1027 25.21 -16.45 -5.07
C PHE A 1027 25.80 -16.19 -3.68
N GLY A 1028 25.71 -14.95 -3.23
CA GLY A 1028 25.78 -14.60 -1.81
C GLY A 1028 24.46 -14.85 -1.07
N PRO A 1029 24.46 -14.65 0.26
CA PRO A 1029 23.26 -14.79 1.09
C PRO A 1029 22.08 -14.00 0.53
N PHE A 1030 20.94 -14.67 0.29
CA PHE A 1030 19.71 -14.03 -0.18
C PHE A 1030 19.85 -13.21 -1.47
N GLN A 1031 20.92 -13.42 -2.25
CA GLN A 1031 21.15 -12.67 -3.46
C GLN A 1031 20.11 -13.04 -4.53
N LEU A 1032 19.48 -12.02 -5.11
CA LEU A 1032 18.59 -12.13 -6.27
C LEU A 1032 19.39 -11.90 -7.55
N ALA A 1033 19.13 -12.66 -8.61
CA ALA A 1033 19.70 -12.44 -9.94
C ALA A 1033 18.61 -12.53 -11.01
N THR A 1034 18.73 -11.69 -12.04
CA THR A 1034 17.89 -11.76 -13.24
C THR A 1034 18.79 -12.14 -14.40
N LEU A 1035 18.54 -13.29 -15.01
CA LEU A 1035 19.32 -13.82 -16.13
C LEU A 1035 18.52 -13.65 -17.42
N ARG A 1036 19.14 -13.06 -18.43
CA ARG A 1036 18.60 -12.95 -19.78
C ARG A 1036 19.31 -13.94 -20.71
N ILE A 1037 18.53 -14.89 -21.22
CA ILE A 1037 18.98 -15.95 -22.12
C ILE A 1037 18.56 -15.58 -23.55
N THR A 1038 19.55 -15.27 -24.38
CA THR A 1038 19.39 -14.84 -25.77
C THR A 1038 19.79 -15.97 -26.71
N ARG A 1039 18.91 -16.30 -27.66
CA ARG A 1039 19.07 -17.44 -28.58
C ARG A 1039 20.20 -17.28 -29.60
#